data_AF-A0A2E7LSZ3-F1
#
_entry.id   AF-A0A2E7LSZ3-F1
#
_cell.length_a   1.000
_cell.length_b   1.000
_cell.length_c   1.000
_cell.angle_alpha   90.00
_cell.angle_beta   90.00
_cell.angle_gamma   90.00
#
_symmetry.space_group_name_H-M   'P 1'
#
loop_
_entity.id
_entity.type
_entity.pdbx_description
1 polymer ?
#
loop_
_entity_poly.entity_id
_entity_poly.type
_entity_poly.pdbx_seq_one_letter_code
_entity_poly.pdbx_strand_id
1 'polypeptide(L)'
;MSNKKPFEKTFPYFSYRWKYDDGEYSPFAPFTEVQFSARENPGDIERLKNGFNVFMTNNLESITLTNIPVGREDVVAVDILYTESISSTIYVLKTVEIDIKDRGKLPLSDIIINRRSFGAALPADQLSRHFDNVPRKAKAQEFTANRIIYGNYLQKFNQDKNELGGNGLIIQPEIGYKTSPSAGPSVKTDRSYEIGVVYIDPFGRQGGLLTQKVADNDFGGGSLIKTDYTYESRICLSACIKSEPPSWAKYYRYFIKDISNTAFNLTAFNSYSDGTGDENVNCYLQFDSKDRNKITEDSFLLIRRDGHRNISTGGVVMNKSIRIPVLAIEDEAPDIVKSQVKERFSAALVRIISESADIVGAFGFTSPQGISSLTSPFFVTSVGTDYASSGVLGILNSYFSSQGVTQSNLFELDNSGNTTAEVTIDCSGFAERLAVKLESRNLAENKVVGETKKVLVDNIIFGKSTSQKQRTTFKITFSNQIDDDDQVTSTIGFDTTLSGGAGGDFDLDPNDNNIQQSVVFYKRGLSEEGEDKLKGSFFVKVPQNLPGIDPFDTTNRIFNIPIGQTEFDDEGEVKVLRLIDFETEPADESNLDLYWEGSDTFLITDDPDTNEHGKVNVIPWSNCIATVGGTTNEIIRESVTILDKFNATTLVKGIRVNTPLPFYTEERRKAGLIFSGLYNSRTGINRLNNFSEADGITKEIEPNYGGIQKLYALDTNLLTITEDKVFRVLADKDALFNADEGVNVTATKLVLGQAIAYQGNYGISTHPESFVYFRNNVYFSDAKRGSIVQLTPANGQMFAISSKGMSNFFRDRLRTANNIIGAYDGHKKIYVVSLQGYDHTDASIGSESIPNETSNITLAYSLNSQGWTSRYSFIPETGVSLNNKFYTFKNGKVYLHHSNTANRNNFYGVAGHSEVQIIFNDNPSFVSDWLALNYEGTTGWTASEIIGEQDSAYNITNVRLLDSEDSNFDGWFLKEGKYHGSIVGTQPVYIIQPGSSIGSDGFYPLIQDGSNTQDISGTKGFFLKARFKNTSTSVCELAAVGSEYYISQT
;
A
#
# COMPACT_ATOMS: atom_id res chain seq x y z
N MET A 1 4.25 28.59 -33.77
CA MET A 1 3.68 27.67 -32.76
C MET A 1 4.71 27.52 -31.66
N SER A 2 4.39 27.88 -30.42
CA SER A 2 5.37 27.82 -29.32
C SER A 2 5.75 26.37 -29.05
N ASN A 3 7.05 26.10 -28.98
CA ASN A 3 7.64 24.78 -28.77
C ASN A 3 7.42 24.34 -27.31
N LYS A 4 6.16 24.02 -26.93
CA LYS A 4 5.82 23.62 -25.56
C LYS A 4 6.39 22.24 -25.27
N LYS A 5 7.28 22.16 -24.27
CA LYS A 5 7.87 20.88 -23.83
C LYS A 5 6.78 19.96 -23.25
N PRO A 6 6.84 18.64 -23.50
CA PRO A 6 5.76 17.73 -23.16
C PRO A 6 5.51 17.60 -21.65
N PHE A 7 6.53 17.78 -20.81
CA PHE A 7 6.47 17.53 -19.37
C PHE A 7 6.65 18.78 -18.48
N GLU A 8 6.67 19.99 -19.06
CA GLU A 8 7.13 21.24 -18.44
C GLU A 8 6.59 21.53 -17.03
N LYS A 9 5.35 21.13 -16.74
CA LYS A 9 4.63 21.42 -15.48
C LYS A 9 4.20 20.16 -14.73
N THR A 10 4.92 19.06 -14.92
CA THR A 10 4.53 17.72 -14.42
C THR A 10 5.73 16.94 -13.89
N PHE A 11 5.47 15.97 -13.02
CA PHE A 11 6.45 15.04 -12.47
C PHE A 11 6.17 13.62 -12.98
N PRO A 12 6.71 13.24 -14.14
CA PRO A 12 6.41 11.94 -14.75
C PRO A 12 7.09 10.77 -14.03
N TYR A 13 6.33 9.71 -13.79
CA TYR A 13 6.76 8.42 -13.27
C TYR A 13 6.34 7.31 -14.25
N PHE A 14 7.20 6.31 -14.42
CA PHE A 14 6.95 5.20 -15.33
C PHE A 14 6.97 3.86 -14.59
N SER A 15 6.23 2.90 -15.08
CA SER A 15 6.28 1.50 -14.64
C SER A 15 5.98 0.61 -15.85
N TYR A 16 5.98 -0.69 -15.67
CA TYR A 16 5.55 -1.63 -16.70
C TYR A 16 4.80 -2.81 -16.08
N ARG A 17 4.06 -3.53 -16.92
CA ARG A 17 3.50 -4.84 -16.61
C ARG A 17 3.51 -5.73 -17.84
N TRP A 18 3.53 -7.03 -17.61
CA TRP A 18 3.51 -8.02 -18.68
C TRP A 18 2.08 -8.39 -19.05
N LYS A 19 1.87 -8.63 -20.34
CA LYS A 19 0.67 -9.25 -20.89
C LYS A 19 1.02 -10.67 -21.33
N TYR A 20 0.27 -11.66 -20.85
CA TYR A 20 0.46 -13.06 -21.18
C TYR A 20 -0.36 -13.48 -22.41
N ASP A 21 -0.02 -14.62 -23.01
CA ASP A 21 -0.67 -15.17 -24.21
C ASP A 21 -2.14 -15.57 -23.98
N ASP A 22 -2.48 -15.90 -22.74
CA ASP A 22 -3.83 -16.16 -22.26
C ASP A 22 -4.63 -14.90 -21.92
N GLY A 23 -4.10 -13.71 -22.23
CA GLY A 23 -4.75 -12.42 -22.06
C GLY A 23 -4.73 -11.87 -20.63
N GLU A 24 -4.07 -12.55 -19.69
CA GLU A 24 -3.86 -12.06 -18.33
C GLU A 24 -2.76 -11.00 -18.27
N TYR A 25 -2.72 -10.26 -17.16
CA TYR A 25 -1.72 -9.23 -16.91
C TYR A 25 -1.07 -9.42 -15.54
N SER A 26 0.25 -9.28 -15.49
CA SER A 26 0.97 -9.29 -14.22
C SER A 26 0.58 -8.09 -13.34
N PRO A 27 0.76 -8.17 -12.02
CA PRO A 27 0.95 -6.97 -11.19
C PRO A 27 2.02 -6.07 -11.80
N PHE A 28 1.87 -4.75 -11.67
CA PHE A 28 2.84 -3.82 -12.24
C PHE A 28 4.11 -3.72 -11.39
N ALA A 29 5.24 -3.51 -12.06
CA ALA A 29 6.54 -3.29 -11.44
C ALA A 29 6.56 -2.00 -10.60
N PRO A 30 7.54 -1.79 -9.71
CA PRO A 30 7.70 -0.49 -9.05
C PRO A 30 7.78 0.66 -10.05
N PHE A 31 7.37 1.84 -9.62
CA PHE A 31 7.52 3.04 -10.43
C PHE A 31 8.96 3.53 -10.36
N THR A 32 9.46 4.10 -11.44
CA THR A 32 10.76 4.78 -11.50
C THR A 32 10.83 5.93 -10.50
N GLU A 33 12.03 6.39 -10.19
CA GLU A 33 12.22 7.71 -9.59
C GLU A 33 11.60 8.79 -10.51
N VAL A 34 11.22 9.94 -9.95
CA VAL A 34 10.66 11.05 -10.73
C VAL A 34 11.60 11.46 -11.87
N GLN A 35 11.07 11.52 -13.09
CA GLN A 35 11.85 11.92 -14.25
C GLN A 35 11.80 13.45 -14.37
N PHE A 36 12.89 14.11 -13.94
CA PHE A 36 12.99 15.57 -13.94
C PHE A 36 14.38 16.02 -14.38
N SER A 37 14.42 16.91 -15.36
CA SER A 37 15.62 17.66 -15.74
C SER A 37 15.34 19.13 -15.49
N ALA A 38 16.13 19.78 -14.65
CA ALA A 38 15.94 21.20 -14.39
C ALA A 38 16.43 22.06 -15.57
N ARG A 39 15.99 23.32 -15.64
CA ARG A 39 16.61 24.29 -16.57
C ARG A 39 18.00 24.68 -16.09
N GLU A 40 18.95 24.81 -17.01
CA GLU A 40 20.31 25.28 -16.69
C GLU A 40 20.28 26.76 -16.28
N ASN A 41 21.07 27.12 -15.26
CA ASN A 41 21.21 28.45 -14.64
C ASN A 41 20.10 28.80 -13.61
N PRO A 42 20.41 28.92 -12.30
CA PRO A 42 19.46 29.41 -11.31
C PRO A 42 19.21 30.89 -11.59
N GLY A 43 18.18 31.17 -12.38
CA GLY A 43 17.79 32.51 -12.81
C GLY A 43 17.27 33.33 -11.64
N ASP A 44 18.10 33.69 -10.68
CA ASP A 44 17.71 34.54 -9.54
C ASP A 44 17.23 35.92 -10.04
N ILE A 45 17.84 36.43 -11.11
CA ILE A 45 17.37 37.62 -11.84
C ILE A 45 16.00 37.36 -12.47
N GLU A 46 15.80 36.20 -13.09
CA GLU A 46 14.52 35.83 -13.69
C GLU A 46 13.43 35.62 -12.61
N ARG A 47 13.80 35.11 -11.43
CA ARG A 47 12.92 34.99 -10.26
C ARG A 47 12.55 36.36 -9.71
N LEU A 48 13.49 37.32 -9.67
CA LEU A 48 13.19 38.71 -9.31
C LEU A 48 12.17 39.32 -10.30
N LYS A 49 12.40 39.15 -11.61
CA LYS A 49 11.51 39.70 -12.66
C LYS A 49 10.12 39.04 -12.69
N ASN A 50 10.04 37.73 -12.53
CA ASN A 50 8.80 36.97 -12.68
C ASN A 50 8.05 36.69 -11.37
N GLY A 51 8.75 36.70 -10.23
CA GLY A 51 8.22 36.37 -8.91
C GLY A 51 8.01 34.89 -8.64
N PHE A 52 8.62 33.99 -9.43
CA PHE A 52 8.52 32.54 -9.24
C PHE A 52 9.76 31.80 -9.72
N ASN A 53 9.93 30.56 -9.26
CA ASN A 53 11.15 29.80 -9.48
C ASN A 53 11.16 29.07 -10.83
N VAL A 54 11.63 29.72 -11.89
CA VAL A 54 11.61 29.14 -13.26
C VAL A 54 12.46 27.86 -13.38
N PHE A 55 13.49 27.72 -12.54
CA PHE A 55 14.30 26.50 -12.46
C PHE A 55 13.45 25.25 -12.13
N MET A 56 12.40 25.41 -11.33
CA MET A 56 11.43 24.36 -11.00
C MET A 56 10.41 24.12 -12.12
N THR A 57 10.89 24.07 -13.36
CA THR A 57 10.15 23.59 -14.53
C THR A 57 10.90 22.43 -15.15
N ASN A 58 10.14 21.43 -15.61
CA ASN A 58 10.74 20.24 -16.18
C ASN A 58 11.21 20.53 -17.62
N ASN A 59 12.52 20.47 -17.85
CA ASN A 59 13.15 20.79 -19.12
C ASN A 59 13.26 19.59 -20.08
N LEU A 60 12.72 18.42 -19.70
CA LEU A 60 12.76 17.20 -20.49
C LEU A 60 12.05 17.34 -21.85
N GLU A 61 12.74 16.92 -22.91
CA GLU A 61 12.22 16.88 -24.28
C GLU A 61 11.76 15.47 -24.67
N SER A 62 12.50 14.46 -24.21
CA SER A 62 12.16 13.05 -24.36
C SER A 62 12.70 12.23 -23.20
N ILE A 63 12.07 11.09 -22.93
CA ILE A 63 12.52 10.10 -21.95
C ILE A 63 12.76 8.80 -22.70
N THR A 64 13.92 8.19 -22.50
CA THR A 64 14.26 6.89 -23.11
C THR A 64 14.24 5.83 -22.02
N LEU A 65 13.32 4.88 -22.13
CA LEU A 65 13.26 3.73 -21.22
C LEU A 65 14.15 2.62 -21.76
N THR A 66 15.02 2.09 -20.90
CA THR A 66 15.98 1.03 -21.21
C THR A 66 15.85 -0.15 -20.25
N ASN A 67 16.37 -1.32 -20.63
CA ASN A 67 16.45 -2.51 -19.78
C ASN A 67 15.09 -3.00 -19.20
N ILE A 68 13.99 -2.84 -19.94
CA ILE A 68 12.69 -3.34 -19.48
C ILE A 68 12.62 -4.87 -19.68
N PRO A 69 12.47 -5.66 -18.62
CA PRO A 69 12.42 -7.12 -18.75
C PRO A 69 11.24 -7.59 -19.62
N VAL A 70 11.50 -8.55 -20.52
CA VAL A 70 10.47 -9.15 -21.40
C VAL A 70 9.71 -10.32 -20.74
N GLY A 71 10.07 -10.69 -19.51
CA GLY A 71 9.48 -11.82 -18.80
C GLY A 71 9.86 -13.18 -19.41
N ARG A 72 8.97 -14.17 -19.32
CA ARG A 72 9.16 -15.54 -19.83
C ARG A 72 8.62 -15.68 -21.28
N GLU A 73 8.68 -16.88 -21.83
CA GLU A 73 8.23 -17.18 -23.21
C GLU A 73 6.71 -16.97 -23.43
N ASP A 74 5.92 -17.01 -22.36
CA ASP A 74 4.47 -16.79 -22.33
C ASP A 74 4.06 -15.30 -22.39
N VAL A 75 5.02 -14.38 -22.28
CA VAL A 75 4.76 -12.92 -22.33
C VAL A 75 4.72 -12.44 -23.78
N VAL A 76 3.58 -11.89 -24.19
CA VAL A 76 3.32 -11.45 -25.58
C VAL A 76 3.50 -9.96 -25.79
N ALA A 77 3.37 -9.15 -24.74
CA ALA A 77 3.55 -7.72 -24.81
C ALA A 77 3.91 -7.12 -23.43
N VAL A 78 4.46 -5.91 -23.45
CA VAL A 78 4.73 -5.10 -22.27
C VAL A 78 3.93 -3.80 -22.34
N ASP A 79 3.08 -3.57 -21.35
CA ASP A 79 2.42 -2.27 -21.17
C ASP A 79 3.35 -1.34 -20.40
N ILE A 80 3.66 -0.18 -20.97
CA ILE A 80 4.35 0.93 -20.30
C ILE A 80 3.31 1.79 -19.61
N LEU A 81 3.45 1.93 -18.29
CA LEU A 81 2.55 2.64 -17.42
C LEU A 81 3.10 4.02 -17.07
N TYR A 82 2.19 4.96 -16.79
CA TYR A 82 2.52 6.36 -16.58
C TYR A 82 1.61 7.04 -15.54
N THR A 83 2.20 7.91 -14.72
CA THR A 83 1.48 8.86 -13.84
C THR A 83 2.31 10.13 -13.62
N GLU A 84 1.68 11.24 -13.19
CA GLU A 84 2.29 12.58 -13.15
C GLU A 84 2.32 13.26 -11.77
N SER A 85 1.56 12.73 -10.78
CA SER A 85 1.45 13.20 -9.37
C SER A 85 0.15 12.63 -8.75
N ILE A 86 -0.54 13.37 -7.86
CA ILE A 86 -1.77 13.06 -7.10
C ILE A 86 -2.96 12.47 -7.87
N SER A 87 -2.84 12.26 -9.18
CA SER A 87 -3.76 11.42 -9.93
C SER A 87 -3.75 10.01 -9.36
N SER A 88 -4.88 9.61 -8.76
CA SER A 88 -5.15 8.21 -8.41
C SER A 88 -5.20 7.28 -9.63
N THR A 89 -5.15 7.83 -10.84
CA THR A 89 -5.23 7.09 -12.10
C THR A 89 -3.84 6.85 -12.67
N ILE A 90 -3.53 5.57 -12.91
CA ILE A 90 -2.37 5.11 -13.70
C ILE A 90 -2.83 4.87 -15.14
N TYR A 91 -2.09 5.38 -16.12
CA TYR A 91 -2.41 5.25 -17.54
C TYR A 91 -1.49 4.26 -18.24
N VAL A 92 -2.02 3.50 -19.20
CA VAL A 92 -1.22 2.79 -20.20
C VAL A 92 -0.80 3.80 -21.26
N LEU A 93 0.50 4.06 -21.35
CA LEU A 93 1.09 5.01 -22.28
C LEU A 93 1.36 4.36 -23.65
N LYS A 94 1.91 3.14 -23.63
CA LYS A 94 2.27 2.40 -24.85
C LYS A 94 2.28 0.90 -24.54
N THR A 95 1.75 0.09 -25.46
CA THR A 95 1.94 -1.36 -25.43
C THR A 95 3.00 -1.72 -26.47
N VAL A 96 4.02 -2.47 -26.05
CA VAL A 96 5.08 -2.98 -26.91
C VAL A 96 4.87 -4.47 -27.09
N GLU A 97 4.45 -4.89 -28.28
CA GLU A 97 4.30 -6.32 -28.61
C GLU A 97 5.67 -6.97 -28.82
N ILE A 98 5.82 -8.20 -28.34
CA ILE A 98 7.04 -8.99 -28.46
C ILE A 98 6.83 -10.10 -29.49
N ASP A 99 7.65 -10.08 -30.54
CA ASP A 99 7.70 -11.14 -31.56
C ASP A 99 7.97 -12.49 -30.89
N ILE A 100 7.30 -13.56 -31.35
CA ILE A 100 7.41 -14.91 -30.77
C ILE A 100 8.87 -15.39 -30.66
N LYS A 101 9.73 -14.99 -31.58
CA LYS A 101 11.15 -15.35 -31.57
C LYS A 101 11.95 -14.63 -30.48
N ASP A 102 11.44 -13.53 -29.93
CA ASP A 102 12.14 -12.66 -28.97
C ASP A 102 11.58 -12.77 -27.54
N ARG A 103 10.50 -13.51 -27.34
CA ARG A 103 9.92 -13.78 -26.02
C ARG A 103 10.90 -14.55 -25.13
N GLY A 104 10.96 -14.18 -23.85
CA GLY A 104 11.88 -14.78 -22.89
C GLY A 104 13.38 -14.47 -23.11
N LYS A 105 13.73 -13.58 -24.05
CA LYS A 105 15.12 -13.25 -24.39
C LYS A 105 15.58 -11.93 -23.75
N LEU A 106 16.23 -11.07 -24.52
CA LEU A 106 16.85 -9.85 -24.03
C LEU A 106 15.81 -8.79 -23.63
N PRO A 107 16.09 -7.97 -22.61
CA PRO A 107 15.25 -6.83 -22.25
C PRO A 107 14.98 -5.87 -23.41
N LEU A 108 13.83 -5.20 -23.38
CA LEU A 108 13.51 -4.11 -24.29
C LEU A 108 14.32 -2.87 -23.92
N SER A 109 14.89 -2.21 -24.92
CA SER A 109 15.62 -0.95 -24.77
C SER A 109 15.15 0.08 -25.80
N ASP A 110 15.56 1.33 -25.60
CA ASP A 110 15.34 2.44 -26.53
C ASP A 110 13.88 2.79 -26.80
N ILE A 111 13.00 2.61 -25.80
CA ILE A 111 11.61 3.07 -25.90
C ILE A 111 11.56 4.58 -25.62
N ILE A 112 11.50 5.37 -26.69
CA ILE A 112 11.48 6.83 -26.62
C ILE A 112 10.05 7.35 -26.40
N ILE A 113 9.87 8.14 -25.34
CA ILE A 113 8.66 8.87 -25.00
C ILE A 113 8.91 10.37 -25.22
N ASN A 114 8.30 10.94 -26.26
CA ASN A 114 8.46 12.36 -26.64
C ASN A 114 7.16 13.17 -26.51
N ARG A 115 6.03 12.54 -26.15
CA ARG A 115 4.74 13.21 -25.94
C ARG A 115 3.87 12.46 -24.94
N ARG A 116 2.99 13.20 -24.28
CA ARG A 116 1.93 12.68 -23.42
C ARG A 116 0.78 12.18 -24.29
N SER A 117 0.78 10.89 -24.62
CA SER A 117 -0.29 10.25 -25.38
C SER A 117 -0.89 9.14 -24.54
N PHE A 118 -1.96 9.45 -23.81
CA PHE A 118 -2.62 8.47 -22.96
C PHE A 118 -3.42 7.47 -23.79
N GLY A 119 -3.22 6.18 -23.53
CA GLY A 119 -4.11 5.12 -23.98
C GLY A 119 -5.31 5.02 -23.04
N ALA A 120 -5.41 3.90 -22.32
CA ALA A 120 -6.47 3.65 -21.35
C ALA A 120 -5.98 3.81 -19.90
N ALA A 121 -6.86 4.25 -19.00
CA ALA A 121 -6.63 4.18 -17.56
C ALA A 121 -6.67 2.72 -17.09
N LEU A 122 -5.83 2.38 -16.10
CA LEU A 122 -5.91 1.08 -15.45
C LEU A 122 -7.20 0.97 -14.62
N PRO A 123 -7.85 -0.22 -14.61
CA PRO A 123 -8.95 -0.50 -13.71
C PRO A 123 -8.56 -0.33 -12.24
N ALA A 124 -9.50 0.10 -11.40
CA ALA A 124 -9.26 0.42 -9.99
C ALA A 124 -8.76 -0.79 -9.17
N ASP A 125 -9.26 -1.99 -9.46
CA ASP A 125 -8.84 -3.27 -8.85
C ASP A 125 -7.37 -3.61 -9.11
N GLN A 126 -6.78 -3.06 -10.19
CA GLN A 126 -5.37 -3.25 -10.51
C GLN A 126 -4.47 -2.30 -9.71
N LEU A 127 -4.96 -1.14 -9.26
CA LEU A 127 -4.16 -0.14 -8.54
C LEU A 127 -3.66 -0.66 -7.19
N SER A 128 -4.48 -1.46 -6.50
CA SER A 128 -4.17 -2.09 -5.22
C SER A 128 -3.57 -3.50 -5.34
N ARG A 129 -3.44 -4.05 -6.55
CA ARG A 129 -2.88 -5.39 -6.78
C ARG A 129 -1.35 -5.33 -6.80
N HIS A 130 -0.75 -5.27 -5.61
CA HIS A 130 0.72 -5.26 -5.47
C HIS A 130 1.35 -6.60 -5.83
N PHE A 131 0.67 -7.69 -5.49
CA PHE A 131 1.00 -9.07 -5.84
C PHE A 131 -0.28 -9.93 -5.77
N ASP A 132 -0.22 -11.15 -6.29
CA ASP A 132 -1.30 -12.13 -6.15
C ASP A 132 -1.08 -13.02 -4.93
N ASN A 133 -2.05 -13.09 -4.02
CA ASN A 133 -1.97 -13.91 -2.80
C ASN A 133 -2.28 -15.38 -3.08
N VAL A 134 -1.56 -15.98 -4.03
CA VAL A 134 -1.69 -17.41 -4.38
C VAL A 134 -1.24 -18.26 -3.19
N PRO A 135 -2.08 -19.20 -2.70
CA PRO A 135 -1.72 -20.04 -1.56
C PRO A 135 -0.39 -20.78 -1.74
N ARG A 136 0.40 -20.86 -0.67
CA ARG A 136 1.68 -21.57 -0.66
C ARG A 136 1.50 -23.09 -0.68
N LYS A 137 0.48 -23.57 0.05
CA LYS A 137 0.06 -24.97 0.12
C LYS A 137 -1.44 -25.02 0.40
N ALA A 138 -2.16 -26.01 -0.12
CA ALA A 138 -3.57 -26.22 0.20
C ALA A 138 -3.85 -27.72 0.47
N LYS A 139 -4.81 -28.01 1.36
CA LYS A 139 -5.24 -29.39 1.63
C LYS A 139 -6.29 -29.86 0.61
N ALA A 140 -7.12 -28.94 0.11
CA ALA A 140 -8.14 -29.23 -0.87
C ALA A 140 -8.10 -28.22 -2.04
N GLN A 141 -8.41 -28.71 -3.24
CA GLN A 141 -8.52 -27.93 -4.46
C GLN A 141 -9.76 -28.41 -5.23
N GLU A 142 -10.50 -27.48 -5.83
CA GLU A 142 -11.62 -27.79 -6.71
C GLU A 142 -11.84 -26.67 -7.74
N PHE A 143 -12.54 -26.96 -8.84
CA PHE A 143 -12.96 -25.99 -9.84
C PHE A 143 -14.48 -25.84 -9.88
N THR A 144 -14.98 -24.63 -9.68
CA THR A 144 -16.42 -24.29 -9.81
C THR A 144 -16.56 -22.79 -10.08
N ALA A 145 -17.71 -22.33 -10.59
CA ALA A 145 -17.91 -20.93 -10.99
C ALA A 145 -16.82 -20.39 -11.95
N ASN A 146 -16.27 -21.28 -12.79
CA ASN A 146 -15.12 -21.02 -13.67
C ASN A 146 -13.87 -20.45 -12.95
N ARG A 147 -13.64 -20.88 -11.70
CA ARG A 147 -12.52 -20.46 -10.85
C ARG A 147 -11.90 -21.66 -10.17
N ILE A 148 -10.61 -21.58 -9.87
CA ILE A 148 -9.95 -22.55 -9.00
C ILE A 148 -10.12 -22.11 -7.55
N ILE A 149 -10.46 -23.05 -6.67
CA ILE A 149 -10.72 -22.82 -5.25
C ILE A 149 -9.78 -23.70 -4.44
N TYR A 150 -9.09 -23.09 -3.49
CA TYR A 150 -8.27 -23.76 -2.50
C TYR A 150 -8.94 -23.70 -1.13
N GLY A 151 -8.93 -24.81 -0.41
CA GLY A 151 -9.44 -24.92 0.95
C GLY A 151 -8.36 -25.41 1.91
N ASN A 152 -8.41 -24.94 3.17
CA ASN A 152 -7.42 -25.25 4.19
C ASN A 152 -5.99 -24.99 3.68
N TYR A 153 -5.70 -23.72 3.52
CA TYR A 153 -4.53 -23.25 2.80
C TYR A 153 -3.56 -22.47 3.69
N LEU A 154 -2.30 -22.46 3.28
CA LEU A 154 -1.19 -21.78 3.93
C LEU A 154 -0.91 -20.47 3.19
N GLN A 155 -0.86 -19.37 3.93
CA GLN A 155 -0.54 -18.04 3.43
C GLN A 155 0.47 -17.35 4.34
N LYS A 156 0.95 -16.17 3.92
CA LYS A 156 1.99 -15.40 4.60
C LYS A 156 3.29 -16.20 4.77
N PHE A 157 4.24 -15.62 5.50
CA PHE A 157 5.57 -16.20 5.73
C PHE A 157 6.01 -15.97 7.17
N ASN A 158 6.85 -16.87 7.70
CA ASN A 158 7.58 -16.62 8.92
C ASN A 158 8.72 -15.64 8.62
N GLN A 159 8.84 -14.63 9.48
CA GLN A 159 9.85 -13.56 9.43
C GLN A 159 10.23 -13.16 10.86
N ASP A 160 10.23 -14.14 11.77
CA ASP A 160 10.66 -13.91 13.15
C ASP A 160 12.19 -13.76 13.23
N LYS A 161 12.70 -13.53 14.43
CA LYS A 161 14.14 -13.37 14.63
C LYS A 161 14.94 -14.57 14.11
N ASN A 162 14.41 -15.79 14.24
CA ASN A 162 15.10 -17.02 13.81
C ASN A 162 15.25 -17.09 12.29
N GLU A 163 14.21 -16.71 11.54
CA GLU A 163 14.26 -16.63 10.07
C GLU A 163 15.23 -15.54 9.57
N LEU A 164 15.63 -14.60 10.43
CA LEU A 164 16.50 -13.46 10.12
C LEU A 164 17.88 -13.55 10.80
N GLY A 165 18.38 -14.78 11.03
CA GLY A 165 19.72 -14.99 11.61
C GLY A 165 19.81 -14.79 13.13
N GLY A 166 18.70 -14.87 13.85
CA GLY A 166 18.61 -14.87 15.34
C GLY A 166 18.38 -13.51 15.99
N ASN A 167 18.71 -12.41 15.32
CA ASN A 167 18.62 -11.06 15.88
C ASN A 167 17.43 -10.24 15.34
N GLY A 168 16.74 -10.73 14.31
CA GLY A 168 15.74 -9.96 13.57
C GLY A 168 16.37 -9.12 12.46
N LEU A 169 15.58 -8.22 11.85
CA LEU A 169 16.10 -7.34 10.80
C LEU A 169 17.17 -6.41 11.36
N ILE A 170 18.36 -6.47 10.81
CA ILE A 170 19.44 -5.50 11.06
C ILE A 170 19.70 -4.78 9.74
N ILE A 171 19.53 -3.46 9.75
CA ILE A 171 19.73 -2.60 8.59
C ILE A 171 20.58 -1.39 8.96
N GLN A 172 21.46 -1.01 8.05
CA GLN A 172 22.32 0.16 8.18
C GLN A 172 22.02 1.13 7.02
N PRO A 173 21.21 2.17 7.26
CA PRO A 173 20.95 3.22 6.29
C PRO A 173 22.16 4.17 6.21
N GLU A 174 22.40 4.71 5.03
CA GLU A 174 23.51 5.63 4.72
C GLU A 174 23.06 6.72 3.74
N ILE A 175 23.77 7.85 3.72
CA ILE A 175 23.56 8.91 2.74
C ILE A 175 24.45 8.67 1.52
N GLY A 176 23.84 8.51 0.35
CA GLY A 176 24.51 8.51 -0.95
C GLY A 176 24.55 9.90 -1.58
N TYR A 177 25.46 10.11 -2.53
CA TYR A 177 25.72 11.40 -3.17
C TYR A 177 25.54 11.33 -4.70
N LYS A 178 24.84 12.32 -5.25
CA LYS A 178 24.55 12.52 -6.68
C LYS A 178 25.27 13.81 -7.15
N THR A 179 26.53 13.67 -7.55
CA THR A 179 27.43 14.81 -7.89
C THR A 179 27.10 15.51 -9.21
N SER A 180 26.32 14.89 -10.11
CA SER A 180 25.94 15.48 -11.40
C SER A 180 24.59 14.96 -11.89
N PRO A 181 23.77 15.79 -12.57
CA PRO A 181 23.89 17.25 -12.67
C PRO A 181 23.77 17.94 -11.30
N SER A 182 24.15 19.22 -11.18
CA SER A 182 24.04 19.99 -9.92
C SER A 182 22.59 20.22 -9.46
N ALA A 183 21.63 19.87 -10.30
CA ALA A 183 20.23 20.17 -10.15
C ALA A 183 19.36 18.99 -10.60
N GLY A 184 18.45 18.52 -9.74
CA GLY A 184 17.59 17.38 -10.06
C GLY A 184 17.02 16.67 -8.84
N PRO A 185 16.42 15.48 -9.04
CA PRO A 185 15.83 14.67 -7.97
C PRO A 185 16.80 14.39 -6.82
N SER A 186 16.33 14.55 -5.59
CA SER A 186 17.12 14.36 -4.37
C SER A 186 16.23 14.00 -3.17
N VAL A 187 16.88 13.68 -2.06
CA VAL A 187 16.25 13.46 -0.76
C VAL A 187 16.36 14.75 0.03
N LYS A 188 15.25 15.18 0.63
CA LYS A 188 15.16 16.45 1.32
C LYS A 188 16.03 16.47 2.59
N THR A 189 16.79 17.55 2.76
CA THR A 189 17.67 17.84 3.92
C THR A 189 16.91 18.28 5.16
N ASP A 190 17.56 18.14 6.32
CA ASP A 190 17.01 18.41 7.66
C ASP A 190 15.73 17.62 7.97
N ARG A 191 15.75 16.33 7.60
CA ARG A 191 14.64 15.39 7.74
C ARG A 191 15.10 14.06 8.30
N SER A 192 14.19 13.39 8.99
CA SER A 192 14.35 12.01 9.42
C SER A 192 13.54 11.07 8.51
N TYR A 193 14.15 9.96 8.13
CA TYR A 193 13.54 8.91 7.32
C TYR A 193 13.64 7.57 8.05
N GLU A 194 12.66 6.71 7.84
CA GLU A 194 12.73 5.30 8.27
C GLU A 194 12.70 4.39 7.05
N ILE A 195 13.65 3.46 6.95
CA ILE A 195 13.79 2.53 5.84
C ILE A 195 13.28 1.15 6.26
N GLY A 196 12.20 0.71 5.64
CA GLY A 196 11.63 -0.63 5.77
C GLY A 196 12.03 -1.56 4.62
N VAL A 197 11.89 -2.86 4.87
CA VAL A 197 12.23 -3.93 3.91
C VAL A 197 11.04 -4.87 3.74
N VAL A 198 10.72 -5.21 2.49
CA VAL A 198 9.79 -6.32 2.16
C VAL A 198 10.56 -7.38 1.39
N TYR A 199 10.59 -8.59 1.92
CA TYR A 199 11.12 -9.77 1.22
C TYR A 199 10.07 -10.36 0.29
N ILE A 200 10.51 -10.91 -0.84
CA ILE A 200 9.67 -11.44 -1.91
C ILE A 200 10.16 -12.84 -2.28
N ASP A 201 9.25 -13.78 -2.43
CA ASP A 201 9.56 -15.15 -2.83
C ASP A 201 9.81 -15.27 -4.36
N PRO A 202 10.27 -16.43 -4.87
CA PRO A 202 10.50 -16.62 -6.31
C PRO A 202 9.27 -16.43 -7.21
N PHE A 203 8.06 -16.43 -6.64
CA PHE A 203 6.80 -16.33 -7.36
C PHE A 203 6.18 -14.92 -7.27
N GLY A 204 6.88 -13.97 -6.64
CA GLY A 204 6.44 -12.58 -6.51
C GLY A 204 5.53 -12.30 -5.31
N ARG A 205 5.30 -13.28 -4.42
CA ARG A 205 4.52 -13.07 -3.19
C ARG A 205 5.36 -12.30 -2.18
N GLN A 206 4.74 -11.31 -1.55
CA GLN A 206 5.42 -10.42 -0.63
C GLN A 206 5.24 -10.86 0.84
N GLY A 207 6.29 -10.67 1.63
CA GLY A 207 6.25 -10.75 3.09
C GLY A 207 5.65 -9.50 3.73
N GLY A 208 5.63 -9.47 5.07
CA GLY A 208 5.34 -8.26 5.82
C GLY A 208 6.45 -7.22 5.68
N LEU A 209 6.08 -5.95 5.82
CA LEU A 209 7.03 -4.84 5.92
C LEU A 209 7.76 -4.93 7.27
N LEU A 210 9.08 -5.10 7.21
CA LEU A 210 9.96 -5.17 8.36
C LEU A 210 10.63 -3.82 8.57
N THR A 211 10.65 -3.34 9.81
CA THR A 211 11.47 -2.21 10.25
C THR A 211 12.22 -2.58 11.52
N GLN A 212 13.29 -1.84 11.80
CA GLN A 212 14.10 -2.04 13.00
C GLN A 212 13.82 -0.89 13.97
N LYS A 213 12.98 -1.14 14.98
CA LYS A 213 12.46 -0.11 15.90
C LYS A 213 13.53 0.47 16.84
N VAL A 214 14.62 -0.24 17.11
CA VAL A 214 15.72 0.22 17.98
C VAL A 214 17.03 -0.39 17.49
N ALA A 215 18.10 0.41 17.42
CA ALA A 215 19.46 -0.13 17.32
C ALA A 215 19.77 -0.81 18.66
N ASP A 216 19.79 -2.14 18.72
CA ASP A 216 20.43 -2.80 19.86
C ASP A 216 21.90 -2.34 19.85
N ASN A 217 22.35 -1.78 20.98
CA ASN A 217 23.65 -1.10 21.11
C ASN A 217 24.86 -1.97 20.69
N ASP A 218 24.66 -3.28 20.50
CA ASP A 218 25.69 -4.25 20.11
C ASP A 218 25.88 -4.39 18.59
N PHE A 219 24.96 -3.92 17.73
CA PHE A 219 24.99 -4.18 16.28
C PHE A 219 25.04 -2.92 15.37
N GLY A 220 25.08 -1.72 15.95
CA GLY A 220 25.50 -0.50 15.25
C GLY A 220 24.62 -0.01 14.08
N GLY A 221 23.35 -0.41 13.98
CA GLY A 221 22.44 0.03 12.93
C GLY A 221 20.98 0.03 13.37
N GLY A 222 20.17 0.91 12.77
CA GLY A 222 18.74 1.04 12.96
C GLY A 222 18.08 1.53 11.68
N SER A 223 16.75 1.37 11.53
CA SER A 223 16.06 1.76 10.30
C SER A 223 15.93 3.28 10.10
N LEU A 224 16.26 4.08 11.12
CA LEU A 224 16.17 5.54 11.10
C LEU A 224 17.45 6.18 10.59
N ILE A 225 17.30 7.19 9.74
CA ILE A 225 18.39 8.04 9.27
C ILE A 225 17.96 9.51 9.29
N LYS A 226 18.83 10.39 9.80
CA LYS A 226 18.63 11.83 9.77
C LYS A 226 19.59 12.47 8.76
N THR A 227 19.06 13.34 7.93
CA THR A 227 19.84 14.17 7.01
C THR A 227 20.28 15.46 7.70
N ASP A 228 21.49 15.92 7.37
CA ASP A 228 22.01 17.22 7.77
C ASP A 228 21.27 18.34 7.05
N TYR A 229 21.50 19.58 7.48
CA TYR A 229 20.83 20.74 6.91
C TYR A 229 21.24 21.02 5.45
N THR A 230 22.49 20.75 5.08
CA THR A 230 22.95 20.91 3.69
C THR A 230 24.08 19.92 3.37
N TYR A 231 24.37 19.74 2.09
CA TYR A 231 25.42 18.87 1.57
C TYR A 231 26.09 19.51 0.35
N GLU A 232 27.34 19.16 0.08
CA GLU A 232 28.13 19.61 -1.09
C GLU A 232 27.66 18.98 -2.43
N SER A 233 26.64 18.13 -2.39
CA SER A 233 26.00 17.55 -3.57
C SER A 233 24.56 17.17 -3.26
N ARG A 234 23.76 16.89 -4.30
CA ARG A 234 22.45 16.27 -4.11
C ARG A 234 22.62 14.93 -3.42
N ILE A 235 21.72 14.57 -2.54
CA ILE A 235 21.78 13.31 -1.79
C ILE A 235 20.71 12.30 -2.24
N CYS A 236 20.96 11.03 -1.94
CA CYS A 236 20.01 9.93 -2.01
C CYS A 236 20.12 9.04 -0.76
N LEU A 237 19.11 8.20 -0.51
CA LEU A 237 19.18 7.19 0.54
C LEU A 237 19.86 5.93 0.00
N SER A 238 20.67 5.30 0.83
CA SER A 238 21.24 3.98 0.60
C SER A 238 21.02 3.12 1.84
N ALA A 239 21.02 1.80 1.69
CA ALA A 239 20.96 0.91 2.84
C ALA A 239 21.67 -0.42 2.59
N CYS A 240 22.19 -0.99 3.68
CA CYS A 240 22.76 -2.33 3.72
C CYS A 240 22.04 -3.18 4.78
N ILE A 241 21.47 -4.31 4.36
CA ILE A 241 20.87 -5.28 5.28
C ILE A 241 21.99 -6.20 5.80
N LYS A 242 22.18 -6.25 7.12
CA LYS A 242 23.24 -7.03 7.78
C LYS A 242 22.74 -8.35 8.37
N SER A 243 21.44 -8.48 8.60
CA SER A 243 20.81 -9.74 9.03
C SER A 243 20.64 -10.68 7.85
N GLU A 244 20.72 -11.99 8.09
CA GLU A 244 20.41 -13.02 7.07
C GLU A 244 19.00 -12.83 6.48
N PRO A 245 18.80 -13.08 5.19
CA PRO A 245 17.47 -13.06 4.59
C PRO A 245 16.68 -14.32 5.01
N PRO A 246 15.33 -14.26 5.03
CA PRO A 246 14.53 -15.46 5.22
C PRO A 246 14.80 -16.53 4.16
N SER A 247 14.78 -17.80 4.56
CA SER A 247 15.10 -18.95 3.69
C SER A 247 14.24 -19.07 2.42
N TRP A 248 13.05 -18.49 2.44
CA TRP A 248 12.09 -18.50 1.33
C TRP A 248 12.23 -17.30 0.38
N ALA A 249 13.01 -16.28 0.75
CA ALA A 249 13.11 -15.04 0.00
C ALA A 249 14.07 -15.18 -1.19
N LYS A 250 13.69 -14.62 -2.34
CA LYS A 250 14.53 -14.53 -3.54
C LYS A 250 14.85 -13.10 -3.93
N TYR A 251 13.98 -12.17 -3.57
CA TYR A 251 14.17 -10.75 -3.82
C TYR A 251 13.77 -9.94 -2.59
N TYR A 252 14.11 -8.66 -2.58
CA TYR A 252 13.59 -7.71 -1.60
C TYR A 252 13.44 -6.31 -2.19
N ARG A 253 12.66 -5.47 -1.51
CA ARG A 253 12.46 -4.05 -1.84
C ARG A 253 12.58 -3.19 -0.59
N TYR A 254 13.10 -1.98 -0.79
CA TYR A 254 13.10 -0.94 0.23
C TYR A 254 11.83 -0.09 0.16
N PHE A 255 11.39 0.35 1.33
CA PHE A 255 10.26 1.25 1.51
C PHE A 255 10.68 2.40 2.43
N ILE A 256 10.28 3.63 2.12
CA ILE A 256 10.74 4.84 2.81
C ILE A 256 9.56 5.51 3.49
N LYS A 257 9.64 5.69 4.81
CA LYS A 257 8.74 6.57 5.56
C LYS A 257 9.41 7.93 5.75
N ASP A 258 8.71 8.97 5.32
CA ASP A 258 9.07 10.37 5.50
C ASP A 258 8.00 10.99 6.40
N ILE A 259 8.38 11.22 7.67
CA ILE A 259 7.52 11.72 8.76
C ILE A 259 7.18 13.21 8.63
N SER A 260 7.75 13.88 7.65
CA SER A 260 7.87 15.33 7.66
C SER A 260 6.86 16.00 6.73
N ASN A 261 6.29 17.12 7.18
CA ASN A 261 5.37 17.90 6.36
C ASN A 261 6.10 18.81 5.37
N THR A 262 5.33 19.30 4.39
CA THR A 262 5.81 20.22 3.36
C THR A 262 6.27 21.54 3.98
N ALA A 263 7.41 22.01 3.50
CA ALA A 263 7.94 23.34 3.75
C ALA A 263 7.96 24.14 2.45
N PHE A 264 7.94 25.47 2.56
CA PHE A 264 7.87 26.37 1.42
C PHE A 264 9.13 27.20 1.29
N ASN A 265 9.59 27.41 0.06
CA ASN A 265 10.68 28.32 -0.24
C ASN A 265 10.17 29.75 -0.43
N LEU A 266 10.87 30.72 0.17
CA LEU A 266 10.68 32.15 -0.04
C LEU A 266 12.04 32.80 -0.33
N THR A 267 12.05 33.86 -1.15
CA THR A 267 13.27 34.62 -1.43
C THR A 267 13.00 36.10 -1.20
N ALA A 268 13.74 36.72 -0.29
CA ALA A 268 13.68 38.16 -0.08
C ALA A 268 14.72 38.85 -0.96
N PHE A 269 14.30 39.80 -1.80
CA PHE A 269 15.22 40.56 -2.67
C PHE A 269 15.62 41.92 -2.11
N ASN A 270 14.87 42.41 -1.12
CA ASN A 270 15.16 43.63 -0.39
C ASN A 270 14.89 43.40 1.11
N SER A 271 15.69 44.07 1.93
CA SER A 271 15.54 44.13 3.38
C SER A 271 15.71 45.56 3.88
N TYR A 272 14.92 45.95 4.87
CA TYR A 272 14.82 47.32 5.38
C TYR A 272 14.97 47.33 6.89
N SER A 273 15.53 48.40 7.45
CA SER A 273 15.57 48.59 8.90
C SER A 273 14.17 48.89 9.44
N ASP A 274 13.87 48.48 10.67
CA ASP A 274 12.64 48.86 11.38
C ASP A 274 12.71 50.28 11.99
N GLY A 275 13.89 50.94 11.96
CA GLY A 275 14.04 52.34 12.34
C GLY A 275 13.89 52.69 13.83
N THR A 276 13.63 51.70 14.71
CA THR A 276 13.45 51.92 16.15
C THR A 276 14.74 51.68 16.95
N GLY A 277 15.34 52.75 17.49
CA GLY A 277 16.36 52.72 18.56
C GLY A 277 17.83 52.64 18.13
N ASP A 278 18.74 52.98 19.06
CA ASP A 278 20.21 52.95 18.92
C ASP A 278 20.81 51.52 18.76
N GLU A 279 19.96 50.49 18.71
CA GLU A 279 20.36 49.11 18.44
C GLU A 279 19.44 48.53 17.37
N ASN A 280 20.03 48.02 16.29
CA ASN A 280 19.37 47.38 15.16
C ASN A 280 18.66 46.06 15.57
N VAL A 281 17.50 46.14 16.23
CA VAL A 281 16.82 44.96 16.81
C VAL A 281 16.04 44.15 15.76
N ASN A 282 15.31 44.81 14.85
CA ASN A 282 14.41 44.17 13.88
C ASN A 282 14.61 44.69 12.46
N CYS A 283 14.17 43.91 11.48
CA CYS A 283 14.14 44.31 10.07
C CYS A 283 12.89 43.83 9.35
N TYR A 284 12.59 44.45 8.22
CA TYR A 284 11.54 44.03 7.28
C TYR A 284 12.17 43.31 6.09
N LEU A 285 11.66 42.12 5.77
CA LEU A 285 11.99 41.37 4.57
C LEU A 285 10.87 41.55 3.53
N GLN A 286 11.24 41.89 2.30
CA GLN A 286 10.28 42.02 1.20
C GLN A 286 10.20 40.73 0.37
N PHE A 287 8.99 40.19 0.25
CA PHE A 287 8.69 38.99 -0.54
C PHE A 287 7.62 39.30 -1.62
N ASP A 288 7.59 38.53 -2.71
CA ASP A 288 6.55 38.68 -3.74
C ASP A 288 5.17 38.24 -3.18
N SER A 289 4.13 39.03 -3.40
CA SER A 289 2.75 38.78 -2.96
C SER A 289 2.19 37.40 -3.33
N LYS A 290 2.69 36.75 -4.40
CA LYS A 290 2.32 35.38 -4.78
C LYS A 290 2.72 34.34 -3.72
N ASP A 291 3.72 34.65 -2.92
CA ASP A 291 4.23 33.79 -1.85
C ASP A 291 3.54 34.05 -0.50
N ARG A 292 2.64 35.03 -0.41
CA ARG A 292 1.95 35.41 0.83
C ARG A 292 1.21 34.26 1.51
N ASN A 293 0.61 33.34 0.74
CA ASN A 293 -0.11 32.18 1.30
C ASN A 293 0.81 31.07 1.84
N LYS A 294 2.14 31.18 1.68
CA LYS A 294 3.12 30.20 2.18
C LYS A 294 3.51 30.42 3.65
N ILE A 295 3.23 31.60 4.19
CA ILE A 295 3.73 32.04 5.50
C ILE A 295 2.58 32.62 6.35
N THR A 296 2.67 32.43 7.66
CA THR A 296 1.75 32.95 8.67
C THR A 296 2.54 33.55 9.82
N GLU A 297 1.91 34.28 10.74
CA GLU A 297 2.60 34.85 11.92
C GLU A 297 3.15 33.78 12.87
N ASP A 298 2.58 32.58 12.87
CA ASP A 298 3.08 31.44 13.65
C ASP A 298 4.25 30.70 12.97
N SER A 299 4.62 31.10 11.75
CA SER A 299 5.68 30.43 10.98
C SER A 299 7.07 30.86 11.45
N PHE A 300 8.03 29.93 11.37
CA PHE A 300 9.45 30.23 11.48
C PHE A 300 10.10 30.18 10.10
N LEU A 301 10.99 31.14 9.83
CA LEU A 301 11.83 31.17 8.65
C LEU A 301 13.21 30.56 8.97
N LEU A 302 13.71 29.76 8.04
CA LEU A 302 15.03 29.11 8.07
C LEU A 302 15.86 29.66 6.91
N ILE A 303 17.02 30.27 7.19
CA ILE A 303 17.89 30.80 6.13
C ILE A 303 18.59 29.65 5.42
N ARG A 304 18.48 29.58 4.10
CA ARG A 304 19.19 28.63 3.24
C ARG A 304 20.44 29.25 2.62
N ARG A 305 20.34 30.47 2.09
CA ARG A 305 21.44 31.14 1.37
C ARG A 305 21.38 32.66 1.51
N ASP A 306 22.54 33.30 1.67
CA ASP A 306 22.71 34.76 1.66
C ASP A 306 23.51 35.23 0.46
N GLY A 307 22.88 36.05 -0.39
CA GLY A 307 23.49 36.68 -1.55
C GLY A 307 23.91 38.14 -1.35
N HIS A 308 23.73 38.74 -0.17
CA HIS A 308 24.05 40.16 0.03
C HIS A 308 25.55 40.45 -0.04
N ARG A 309 26.40 39.57 0.49
CA ARG A 309 27.83 39.86 0.69
C ARG A 309 28.74 39.42 -0.46
N ASN A 310 28.26 38.55 -1.35
CA ASN A 310 29.09 37.99 -2.42
C ASN A 310 28.25 37.60 -3.66
N ILE A 311 27.99 38.58 -4.52
CA ILE A 311 27.05 38.46 -5.66
C ILE A 311 27.69 37.74 -6.85
N SER A 312 29.01 37.88 -7.03
CA SER A 312 29.75 37.26 -8.14
C SER A 312 29.88 35.74 -8.01
N THR A 313 29.61 35.18 -6.83
CA THR A 313 29.76 33.75 -6.51
C THR A 313 28.44 33.06 -6.13
N GLY A 314 27.29 33.72 -6.36
CA GLY A 314 25.96 33.12 -6.15
C GLY A 314 25.55 32.95 -4.69
N GLY A 315 26.16 33.69 -3.75
CA GLY A 315 25.83 33.69 -2.33
C GLY A 315 26.48 32.58 -1.50
N VAL A 316 26.24 32.61 -0.20
CA VAL A 316 26.82 31.73 0.82
C VAL A 316 25.71 30.89 1.46
N VAL A 317 25.89 29.57 1.52
CA VAL A 317 24.92 28.63 2.08
C VAL A 317 25.11 28.49 3.59
N MET A 318 24.01 28.30 4.31
CA MET A 318 24.02 27.99 5.74
C MET A 318 24.24 26.49 5.97
N ASN A 319 25.13 26.15 6.89
CA ASN A 319 25.44 24.76 7.26
C ASN A 319 24.55 24.21 8.39
N LYS A 320 23.69 25.06 8.99
CA LYS A 320 22.78 24.69 10.08
C LYS A 320 21.47 25.45 9.99
N SER A 321 20.38 24.81 10.42
CA SER A 321 19.06 25.42 10.57
C SER A 321 19.04 26.49 11.67
N ILE A 322 18.53 27.67 11.37
CA ILE A 322 18.37 28.79 12.33
C ILE A 322 16.94 29.26 12.28
N ARG A 323 16.22 29.16 13.40
CA ARG A 323 14.80 29.49 13.49
C ARG A 323 14.61 30.99 13.72
N ILE A 324 13.95 31.66 12.78
CA ILE A 324 13.67 33.09 12.83
C ILE A 324 12.15 33.27 12.98
N PRO A 325 11.66 33.80 14.10
CA PRO A 325 10.23 34.02 14.29
C PRO A 325 9.73 35.14 13.40
N VAL A 326 8.54 34.98 12.85
CA VAL A 326 7.79 36.07 12.22
C VAL A 326 7.14 36.91 13.32
N LEU A 327 7.39 38.22 13.31
CA LEU A 327 6.85 39.13 14.32
C LEU A 327 5.58 39.83 13.86
N ALA A 328 5.49 40.15 12.57
CA ALA A 328 4.32 40.76 11.92
C ALA A 328 4.41 40.56 10.40
N ILE A 329 3.25 40.55 9.73
CA ILE A 329 3.16 40.51 8.27
C ILE A 329 2.30 41.68 7.79
N GLU A 330 2.85 42.50 6.91
CA GLU A 330 2.21 43.67 6.33
C GLU A 330 1.98 43.44 4.83
N ASP A 331 0.72 43.54 4.40
CA ASP A 331 0.34 43.30 2.99
C ASP A 331 0.70 44.47 2.07
N GLU A 332 1.03 45.63 2.64
CA GLU A 332 1.56 46.81 1.95
C GLU A 332 2.83 47.31 2.66
N ALA A 333 3.63 48.11 1.96
CA ALA A 333 4.86 48.65 2.52
C ALA A 333 4.57 49.59 3.71
N PRO A 334 5.11 49.32 4.91
CA PRO A 334 5.04 50.25 6.03
C PRO A 334 5.71 51.59 5.71
N ASP A 335 5.29 52.68 6.35
CA ASP A 335 5.86 54.00 6.06
C ASP A 335 7.36 54.09 6.36
N ILE A 336 7.85 53.33 7.36
CA ILE A 336 9.28 53.21 7.63
C ILE A 336 10.05 52.56 6.47
N VAL A 337 9.44 51.58 5.78
CA VAL A 337 10.01 50.96 4.58
C VAL A 337 9.99 51.93 3.41
N LYS A 338 8.84 52.60 3.17
CA LYS A 338 8.73 53.64 2.13
C LYS A 338 9.77 54.73 2.33
N SER A 339 10.06 55.12 3.58
CA SER A 339 11.06 56.14 3.93
C SER A 339 12.48 55.78 3.44
N GLN A 340 12.81 54.49 3.36
CA GLN A 340 14.15 53.97 3.02
C GLN A 340 14.35 53.64 1.53
N VAL A 341 13.30 53.69 0.71
CA VAL A 341 13.43 53.47 -0.74
C VAL A 341 14.21 54.62 -1.36
N LYS A 342 15.24 54.27 -2.15
CA LYS A 342 16.21 55.21 -2.73
C LYS A 342 15.61 55.98 -3.91
N GLU A 343 14.76 55.32 -4.69
CA GLU A 343 14.15 55.83 -5.91
C GLU A 343 13.04 56.84 -5.56
N ARG A 344 13.37 58.13 -5.68
CA ARG A 344 12.56 59.27 -5.21
C ARG A 344 12.41 60.31 -6.29
N PHE A 345 11.30 61.04 -6.26
CA PHE A 345 11.05 62.14 -7.20
C PHE A 345 10.36 63.31 -6.49
N SER A 346 10.78 64.53 -6.81
CA SER A 346 10.13 65.75 -6.31
C SER A 346 9.17 66.36 -7.32
N ALA A 347 7.88 66.34 -7.01
CA ALA A 347 6.83 66.98 -7.81
C ALA A 347 6.46 68.37 -7.25
N ALA A 348 6.30 69.38 -8.10
CA ALA A 348 5.91 70.72 -7.66
C ALA A 348 4.47 70.72 -7.11
N LEU A 349 4.28 71.32 -5.93
CA LEU A 349 2.99 71.49 -5.25
C LEU A 349 2.36 72.84 -5.56
N VAL A 350 3.05 73.93 -5.19
CA VAL A 350 2.54 75.30 -5.32
C VAL A 350 3.70 76.26 -5.55
N ARG A 351 3.46 77.25 -6.42
CA ARG A 351 4.41 78.33 -6.75
C ARG A 351 3.86 79.65 -6.23
N ILE A 352 4.70 80.39 -5.52
CA ILE A 352 4.41 81.74 -5.03
C ILE A 352 5.28 82.72 -5.81
N ILE A 353 4.66 83.76 -6.38
CA ILE A 353 5.29 84.80 -7.22
C ILE A 353 5.02 86.20 -6.65
N SER A 354 5.76 87.18 -7.16
CA SER A 354 5.70 88.61 -6.82
C SER A 354 4.29 89.21 -6.74
N GLU A 355 3.39 88.80 -7.64
CA GLU A 355 2.02 89.34 -7.69
C GLU A 355 1.17 88.94 -6.48
N SER A 356 1.59 87.90 -5.74
CA SER A 356 0.82 87.29 -4.66
C SER A 356 1.52 87.33 -3.30
N ALA A 357 2.80 87.69 -3.24
CA ALA A 357 3.56 87.67 -2.00
C ALA A 357 4.88 88.48 -2.04
N ASP A 358 5.30 88.91 -0.85
CA ASP A 358 6.60 89.53 -0.58
C ASP A 358 7.40 88.66 0.40
N ILE A 359 8.73 88.75 0.37
CA ILE A 359 9.59 88.20 1.43
C ILE A 359 9.77 89.26 2.51
N VAL A 360 9.68 88.90 3.79
CA VAL A 360 9.78 89.84 4.91
C VAL A 360 10.67 89.32 6.04
N GLY A 361 11.09 90.23 6.93
CA GLY A 361 12.01 89.89 8.03
C GLY A 361 11.37 89.19 9.23
N ALA A 362 10.04 89.30 9.41
CA ALA A 362 9.29 88.67 10.51
C ALA A 362 7.78 88.70 10.21
N PHE A 363 6.98 87.98 11.01
CA PHE A 363 5.52 88.07 10.98
C PHE A 363 5.02 89.52 11.12
N GLY A 364 4.19 89.97 10.19
CA GLY A 364 3.55 91.30 10.24
C GLY A 364 4.28 92.44 9.56
N PHE A 365 5.46 92.18 9.03
CA PHE A 365 6.14 93.13 8.16
C PHE A 365 5.42 93.13 6.80
N THR A 366 5.31 94.30 6.19
CA THR A 366 4.71 94.50 4.85
C THR A 366 5.69 95.12 3.86
N SER A 367 6.90 95.44 4.32
CA SER A 367 7.96 95.96 3.48
C SER A 367 8.80 94.78 2.97
N PRO A 368 8.92 94.60 1.65
CA PRO A 368 9.79 93.58 1.07
C PRO A 368 11.21 93.68 1.62
N GLN A 369 11.79 92.54 1.98
CA GLN A 369 13.17 92.37 2.39
C GLN A 369 13.74 91.15 1.68
N GLY A 370 14.71 91.36 0.80
CA GLY A 370 15.42 90.27 0.15
C GLY A 370 16.18 89.38 1.14
N ILE A 371 16.42 88.13 0.73
CA ILE A 371 17.19 87.15 1.48
C ILE A 371 18.66 87.22 1.07
N SER A 372 19.51 87.55 2.04
CA SER A 372 20.97 87.59 1.88
C SER A 372 21.69 86.36 2.45
N SER A 373 21.01 85.53 3.27
CA SER A 373 21.58 84.31 3.85
C SER A 373 20.70 83.08 3.61
N LEU A 374 21.31 82.00 3.13
CA LEU A 374 20.63 80.83 2.58
C LEU A 374 20.35 79.71 3.60
N THR A 375 20.70 79.93 4.86
CA THR A 375 20.57 78.96 5.97
C THR A 375 19.60 79.44 7.07
N SER A 376 19.08 80.66 6.97
CA SER A 376 18.13 81.23 7.93
C SER A 376 16.69 81.01 7.48
N PRO A 377 15.73 80.84 8.40
CA PRO A 377 14.31 80.84 8.05
C PRO A 377 13.93 82.16 7.37
N PHE A 378 13.14 82.10 6.31
CA PHE A 378 12.57 83.30 5.70
C PHE A 378 11.04 83.31 5.80
N PHE A 379 10.48 84.51 5.71
CA PHE A 379 9.05 84.74 5.85
C PHE A 379 8.46 85.18 4.52
N VAL A 380 7.40 84.51 4.07
CA VAL A 380 6.70 84.82 2.82
C VAL A 380 5.31 85.33 3.16
N THR A 381 5.08 86.63 3.02
CA THR A 381 3.80 87.27 3.36
C THR A 381 2.96 87.50 2.12
N SER A 382 1.66 87.25 2.19
CA SER A 382 0.77 87.46 1.05
C SER A 382 0.58 88.96 0.75
N VAL A 383 0.36 89.27 -0.53
CA VAL A 383 0.11 90.63 -1.04
C VAL A 383 -1.30 90.68 -1.64
N GLY A 384 -2.07 91.70 -1.27
CA GLY A 384 -3.44 91.93 -1.77
C GLY A 384 -4.50 91.01 -1.14
N THR A 385 -4.35 89.69 -1.28
CA THR A 385 -5.27 88.68 -0.74
C THR A 385 -4.55 87.67 0.15
N ASP A 386 -5.21 87.18 1.20
CA ASP A 386 -4.68 86.14 2.08
C ASP A 386 -4.48 84.80 1.34
N TYR A 387 -3.53 83.97 1.80
CA TYR A 387 -3.24 82.67 1.19
C TYR A 387 -4.42 81.69 1.17
N ALA A 388 -5.39 81.89 2.07
CA ALA A 388 -6.64 81.13 2.06
C ALA A 388 -7.48 81.41 0.81
N SER A 389 -7.50 82.66 0.34
CA SER A 389 -8.28 83.09 -0.82
C SER A 389 -7.54 82.88 -2.15
N SER A 390 -6.20 82.84 -2.12
CA SER A 390 -5.39 82.56 -3.31
C SER A 390 -5.22 81.06 -3.61
N GLY A 391 -5.81 80.17 -2.79
CA GLY A 391 -5.75 78.72 -2.98
C GLY A 391 -4.44 78.06 -2.50
N VAL A 392 -3.40 78.84 -2.20
CA VAL A 392 -2.11 78.34 -1.67
C VAL A 392 -2.30 77.56 -0.38
N LEU A 393 -3.14 78.07 0.53
CA LEU A 393 -3.46 77.39 1.79
C LEU A 393 -4.19 76.06 1.56
N GLY A 394 -5.11 76.03 0.60
CA GLY A 394 -5.89 74.84 0.27
C GLY A 394 -5.01 73.72 -0.31
N ILE A 395 -4.05 74.07 -1.17
CA ILE A 395 -3.09 73.11 -1.75
C ILE A 395 -2.17 72.55 -0.66
N LEU A 396 -1.59 73.41 0.18
CA LEU A 396 -0.72 72.97 1.28
C LEU A 396 -1.47 72.13 2.31
N ASN A 397 -2.68 72.53 2.72
CA ASN A 397 -3.51 71.74 3.65
C ASN A 397 -3.95 70.40 3.06
N SER A 398 -4.21 70.32 1.75
CA SER A 398 -4.52 69.07 1.07
C SER A 398 -3.32 68.11 1.12
N TYR A 399 -2.11 68.64 0.93
CA TYR A 399 -0.88 67.88 1.11
C TYR A 399 -0.63 67.49 2.59
N PHE A 400 -0.78 68.40 3.55
CA PHE A 400 -0.60 68.07 4.97
C PHE A 400 -1.59 67.01 5.46
N SER A 401 -2.83 67.10 5.00
CA SER A 401 -3.85 66.09 5.25
C SER A 401 -3.45 64.73 4.69
N SER A 402 -2.82 64.69 3.50
CA SER A 402 -2.30 63.45 2.91
C SER A 402 -1.08 62.90 3.66
N GLN A 403 -0.36 63.72 4.45
CA GLN A 403 0.72 63.28 5.34
C GLN A 403 0.24 62.96 6.77
N GLY A 404 -1.08 62.93 7.01
CA GLY A 404 -1.66 62.54 8.30
C GLY A 404 -1.86 63.69 9.32
N VAL A 405 -1.74 64.95 8.90
CA VAL A 405 -2.06 66.09 9.78
C VAL A 405 -3.58 66.16 10.00
N THR A 406 -4.01 66.14 11.26
CA THR A 406 -5.44 66.20 11.62
C THR A 406 -6.05 67.56 11.28
N GLN A 407 -7.36 67.58 11.00
CA GLN A 407 -8.07 68.81 10.60
C GLN A 407 -7.89 69.97 11.59
N SER A 408 -7.79 69.70 12.90
CA SER A 408 -7.56 70.70 13.94
C SER A 408 -6.19 71.41 13.87
N ASN A 409 -5.23 70.83 13.14
CA ASN A 409 -3.85 71.29 13.06
C ASN A 409 -3.50 71.83 11.65
N LEU A 410 -4.45 71.78 10.71
CA LEU A 410 -4.30 72.39 9.40
C LEU A 410 -4.35 73.91 9.52
N PHE A 411 -3.85 74.58 8.49
CA PHE A 411 -3.86 76.03 8.45
C PHE A 411 -5.25 76.56 8.15
N GLU A 412 -5.90 77.21 9.11
CA GLU A 412 -7.22 77.79 8.92
C GLU A 412 -7.23 79.30 9.19
N LEU A 413 -8.15 79.99 8.52
CA LEU A 413 -8.59 81.33 8.92
C LEU A 413 -9.97 81.19 9.56
N ASP A 414 -10.22 81.92 10.64
CA ASP A 414 -11.57 82.02 11.20
C ASP A 414 -12.54 82.70 10.21
N ASN A 415 -13.84 82.63 10.49
CA ASN A 415 -14.89 83.25 9.66
C ASN A 415 -14.75 84.79 9.52
N SER A 416 -13.83 85.42 10.26
CA SER A 416 -13.49 86.84 10.19
C SER A 416 -12.16 87.12 9.47
N GLY A 417 -11.53 86.09 8.89
CA GLY A 417 -10.27 86.19 8.15
C GLY A 417 -9.03 86.31 9.05
N ASN A 418 -9.09 85.90 10.32
CA ASN A 418 -7.98 85.95 11.28
C ASN A 418 -7.52 84.55 11.72
N THR A 419 -6.23 84.40 12.07
CA THR A 419 -5.73 83.24 12.82
C THR A 419 -5.60 83.63 14.29
N THR A 420 -6.09 82.82 15.23
CA THR A 420 -6.01 83.12 16.67
C THR A 420 -4.69 82.69 17.33
N ALA A 421 -3.80 82.00 16.61
CA ALA A 421 -2.41 81.69 16.99
C ALA A 421 -1.57 81.36 15.75
N GLU A 422 -0.24 81.43 15.86
CA GLU A 422 0.67 80.81 14.89
C GLU A 422 0.50 79.30 14.93
N VAL A 423 0.19 78.69 13.79
CA VAL A 423 0.06 77.23 13.64
C VAL A 423 1.35 76.70 13.06
N THR A 424 2.02 75.83 13.80
CA THR A 424 3.26 75.15 13.37
C THR A 424 2.93 73.75 12.87
N ILE A 425 3.35 73.45 11.66
CA ILE A 425 3.35 72.09 11.11
C ILE A 425 4.81 71.62 11.01
N ASP A 426 5.14 70.60 11.79
CA ASP A 426 6.41 69.87 11.69
C ASP A 426 6.33 68.93 10.48
N CYS A 427 7.17 69.22 9.48
CA CYS A 427 7.26 68.49 8.22
C CYS A 427 8.43 67.51 8.20
N SER A 428 9.26 67.46 9.25
CA SER A 428 10.48 66.67 9.28
C SER A 428 10.20 65.16 9.22
N GLY A 429 9.07 64.72 9.77
CA GLY A 429 8.61 63.32 9.80
C GLY A 429 7.66 62.89 8.69
N PHE A 430 7.37 63.74 7.69
CA PHE A 430 6.43 63.37 6.62
C PHE A 430 6.97 62.28 5.70
N ALA A 431 6.10 61.32 5.34
CA ALA A 431 6.45 60.19 4.47
C ALA A 431 6.84 60.65 3.05
N GLU A 432 6.09 61.59 2.49
CA GLU A 432 6.52 62.42 1.36
C GLU A 432 7.04 63.74 1.92
N ARG A 433 8.36 63.97 1.94
CA ARG A 433 8.93 65.17 2.55
C ARG A 433 8.60 66.43 1.75
N LEU A 434 8.31 67.52 2.46
CA LEU A 434 8.15 68.84 1.85
C LEU A 434 9.54 69.42 1.52
N ALA A 435 9.72 69.91 0.31
CA ALA A 435 10.91 70.63 -0.11
C ALA A 435 10.55 71.98 -0.71
N VAL A 436 11.49 72.91 -0.74
CA VAL A 436 11.34 74.23 -1.36
C VAL A 436 12.52 74.52 -2.28
N LYS A 437 12.26 75.25 -3.36
CA LYS A 437 13.26 75.75 -4.30
C LYS A 437 12.98 77.22 -4.57
N LEU A 438 14.04 77.99 -4.73
CA LEU A 438 13.97 79.37 -5.16
C LEU A 438 14.36 79.42 -6.66
N GLU A 439 13.53 80.04 -7.49
CA GLU A 439 13.70 80.06 -8.95
C GLU A 439 13.53 81.49 -9.50
N SER A 440 14.48 81.93 -10.33
CA SER A 440 14.46 83.18 -11.09
C SER A 440 14.26 82.88 -12.58
N ARG A 441 13.19 83.40 -13.16
CA ARG A 441 12.78 83.18 -14.55
C ARG A 441 12.82 84.49 -15.32
N ASN A 442 13.39 84.46 -16.52
CA ASN A 442 13.25 85.55 -17.47
C ASN A 442 11.91 85.39 -18.21
N LEU A 443 11.02 86.37 -18.04
CA LEU A 443 9.67 86.36 -18.59
C LEU A 443 9.64 86.56 -20.11
N ALA A 444 10.63 87.27 -20.67
CA ALA A 444 10.72 87.52 -22.11
C ALA A 444 11.17 86.26 -22.90
N GLU A 445 12.06 85.46 -22.30
CA GLU A 445 12.58 84.22 -22.91
C GLU A 445 11.85 82.95 -22.43
N ASN A 446 10.93 83.10 -21.47
CA ASN A 446 10.28 82.00 -20.74
C ASN A 446 11.28 80.93 -20.25
N LYS A 447 12.44 81.37 -19.75
CA LYS A 447 13.57 80.51 -19.39
C LYS A 447 13.99 80.74 -17.94
N VAL A 448 14.27 79.67 -17.22
CA VAL A 448 14.91 79.75 -15.89
C VAL A 448 16.34 80.25 -16.08
N VAL A 449 16.67 81.37 -15.44
CA VAL A 449 17.98 82.03 -15.54
C VAL A 449 18.80 81.93 -14.27
N GLY A 450 18.20 81.49 -13.17
CA GLY A 450 18.88 81.11 -11.94
C GLY A 450 17.97 80.28 -11.05
N GLU A 451 18.52 79.27 -10.38
CA GLU A 451 17.77 78.42 -9.47
C GLU A 451 18.66 77.87 -8.36
N THR A 452 18.10 77.67 -7.16
CA THR A 452 18.77 76.94 -6.09
C THR A 452 18.54 75.45 -6.29
N LYS A 453 19.32 74.61 -5.62
CA LYS A 453 18.86 73.25 -5.36
C LYS A 453 17.64 73.25 -4.43
N LYS A 454 16.88 72.15 -4.46
CA LYS A 454 15.73 71.96 -3.57
C LYS A 454 16.27 71.75 -2.14
N VAL A 455 15.56 72.23 -1.14
CA VAL A 455 15.93 72.06 0.27
C VAL A 455 14.74 71.56 1.05
N LEU A 456 14.95 70.58 1.92
CA LEU A 456 13.90 70.03 2.77
C LEU A 456 13.40 71.06 3.78
N VAL A 457 12.10 71.05 4.01
CA VAL A 457 11.44 71.86 5.02
C VAL A 457 11.27 71.02 6.28
N ASP A 458 11.75 71.53 7.42
CA ASP A 458 11.55 70.90 8.72
C ASP A 458 10.30 71.43 9.38
N ASN A 459 10.08 72.75 9.36
CA ASN A 459 8.91 73.36 9.99
C ASN A 459 8.38 74.48 9.11
N ILE A 460 7.06 74.52 8.97
CA ILE A 460 6.34 75.63 8.35
C ILE A 460 5.32 76.19 9.36
N ILE A 461 5.44 77.47 9.65
CA ILE A 461 4.55 78.17 10.58
C ILE A 461 3.67 79.12 9.77
N PHE A 462 2.36 78.95 9.87
CA PHE A 462 1.37 79.85 9.29
C PHE A 462 0.81 80.76 10.38
N GLY A 463 0.80 82.06 10.12
CA GLY A 463 0.25 83.00 11.06
C GLY A 463 -0.02 84.36 10.44
N LYS A 464 -0.63 85.20 11.25
CA LYS A 464 -0.95 86.58 10.92
C LYS A 464 -0.48 87.48 12.06
N SER A 465 0.04 88.65 11.74
CA SER A 465 0.36 89.66 12.76
C SER A 465 -0.88 90.44 13.19
N THR A 466 -0.91 90.85 14.45
CA THR A 466 -2.01 91.59 15.10
C THR A 466 -2.31 92.97 14.50
N SER A 467 -1.50 93.46 13.55
CA SER A 467 -1.56 94.85 13.05
C SER A 467 -2.20 95.03 11.66
N GLN A 468 -2.45 93.96 10.88
CA GLN A 468 -2.89 94.05 9.48
C GLN A 468 -4.04 93.07 9.20
N LYS A 469 -5.17 93.55 8.65
CA LYS A 469 -6.40 92.74 8.49
C LYS A 469 -6.42 91.80 7.28
N GLN A 470 -5.47 91.85 6.34
CA GLN A 470 -5.58 91.14 5.04
C GLN A 470 -4.24 90.55 4.52
N ARG A 471 -3.30 90.21 5.43
CA ARG A 471 -2.04 89.56 5.05
C ARG A 471 -1.72 88.38 5.96
N THR A 472 -1.41 87.24 5.36
CA THR A 472 -0.97 86.00 6.04
C THR A 472 0.46 85.67 5.67
N THR A 473 1.24 85.12 6.61
CA THR A 473 2.67 84.88 6.40
C THR A 473 3.02 83.42 6.71
N PHE A 474 3.88 82.82 5.88
CA PHE A 474 4.55 81.56 6.17
C PHE A 474 5.98 81.84 6.66
N LYS A 475 6.38 81.27 7.80
CA LYS A 475 7.79 81.14 8.19
C LYS A 475 8.25 79.73 7.87
N ILE A 476 9.32 79.59 7.09
CA ILE A 476 9.80 78.28 6.64
C ILE A 476 11.19 78.04 7.21
N THR A 477 11.37 76.90 7.89
CA THR A 477 12.66 76.46 8.43
C THR A 477 13.16 75.28 7.59
N PHE A 478 14.44 75.32 7.22
CA PHE A 478 15.06 74.34 6.32
C PHE A 478 15.97 73.36 7.05
N SER A 479 16.17 72.20 6.45
CA SER A 479 17.25 71.27 6.80
C SER A 479 18.14 70.99 5.60
N ASN A 480 18.17 69.74 5.15
CA ASN A 480 19.12 69.24 4.19
C ASN A 480 18.73 69.59 2.76
N GLN A 481 19.73 69.92 1.96
CA GLN A 481 19.62 70.12 0.53
C GLN A 481 19.43 68.79 -0.20
N ILE A 482 18.72 68.82 -1.32
CA ILE A 482 18.48 67.70 -2.23
C ILE A 482 19.29 67.93 -3.51
N ASP A 483 19.96 66.90 -4.02
CA ASP A 483 20.71 66.96 -5.28
C ASP A 483 19.82 66.74 -6.52
N ASP A 484 20.46 66.63 -7.69
CA ASP A 484 19.77 66.55 -8.99
C ASP A 484 19.09 65.18 -9.19
N ASP A 485 19.53 64.15 -8.45
CA ASP A 485 18.95 62.79 -8.42
C ASP A 485 17.89 62.62 -7.32
N ASP A 486 17.38 63.75 -6.80
CA ASP A 486 16.43 63.83 -5.70
C ASP A 486 16.92 63.13 -4.40
N GLN A 487 18.23 63.01 -4.19
CA GLN A 487 18.83 62.45 -2.97
C GLN A 487 19.17 63.52 -1.94
N VAL A 488 19.01 63.18 -0.66
CA VAL A 488 19.29 64.10 0.45
C VAL A 488 20.80 64.16 0.70
N THR A 489 21.35 65.37 0.70
CA THR A 489 22.77 65.64 0.95
C THR A 489 23.01 66.08 2.41
N SER A 490 24.26 66.07 2.87
CA SER A 490 24.59 66.58 4.21
C SER A 490 24.64 68.11 4.32
N THR A 491 24.48 68.84 3.20
CA THR A 491 24.47 70.32 3.18
C THR A 491 23.16 70.85 3.74
N ILE A 492 23.22 71.86 4.62
CA ILE A 492 22.04 72.49 5.23
C ILE A 492 21.75 73.82 4.51
N GLY A 493 20.48 74.08 4.18
CA GLY A 493 20.05 75.29 3.48
C GLY A 493 20.32 75.25 1.98
N PHE A 494 20.14 76.40 1.30
CA PHE A 494 20.37 76.50 -0.15
C PHE A 494 21.87 76.63 -0.48
N ASP A 495 22.28 76.18 -1.67
CA ASP A 495 23.68 76.06 -2.09
C ASP A 495 24.31 77.31 -2.71
N THR A 496 23.49 78.15 -3.38
CA THR A 496 23.99 79.27 -4.17
C THR A 496 23.12 80.50 -3.96
N THR A 497 23.75 81.67 -3.88
CA THR A 497 23.02 82.94 -3.89
C THR A 497 22.46 83.14 -5.29
N LEU A 498 21.13 83.21 -5.41
CA LEU A 498 20.43 83.40 -6.66
C LEU A 498 20.78 84.73 -7.31
N SER A 499 21.82 84.73 -8.13
CA SER A 499 22.25 85.87 -8.94
C SER A 499 21.64 85.79 -10.34
N GLY A 500 20.32 85.74 -10.40
CA GLY A 500 19.56 85.83 -11.65
C GLY A 500 19.24 87.28 -12.03
N GLY A 501 20.28 88.11 -12.25
CA GLY A 501 20.16 89.51 -12.69
C GLY A 501 20.57 90.54 -11.65
N ALA A 502 21.81 91.04 -11.75
CA ALA A 502 22.38 92.16 -11.00
C ALA A 502 22.58 92.01 -9.47
N GLY A 503 23.23 90.93 -9.02
CA GLY A 503 24.05 90.93 -7.79
C GLY A 503 23.38 91.37 -6.47
N GLY A 504 22.07 91.22 -6.33
CA GLY A 504 21.30 91.57 -5.13
C GLY A 504 20.66 90.35 -4.44
N ASP A 505 20.09 90.59 -3.26
CA ASP A 505 19.35 89.59 -2.46
C ASP A 505 18.20 88.94 -3.24
N PHE A 506 17.83 87.70 -2.91
CA PHE A 506 16.64 87.06 -3.49
C PHE A 506 15.38 87.72 -2.92
N ASP A 507 14.55 88.33 -3.77
CA ASP A 507 13.30 88.99 -3.40
C ASP A 507 12.23 88.63 -4.43
N LEU A 508 10.99 88.44 -3.98
CA LEU A 508 9.89 88.10 -4.87
C LEU A 508 9.59 89.23 -5.85
N ASP A 509 9.81 90.50 -5.52
CA ASP A 509 9.65 91.67 -6.42
C ASP A 509 11.01 92.24 -6.87
N PRO A 510 11.71 91.61 -7.83
CA PRO A 510 13.03 92.06 -8.24
C PRO A 510 12.97 93.42 -8.95
N ASN A 511 14.02 94.24 -8.78
CA ASN A 511 14.14 95.55 -9.44
C ASN A 511 14.17 95.50 -11.00
N ASP A 512 14.16 94.31 -11.61
CA ASP A 512 14.13 94.09 -13.06
C ASP A 512 12.81 93.43 -13.47
N ASN A 513 11.95 94.20 -14.15
CA ASN A 513 10.63 93.77 -14.62
C ASN A 513 10.66 92.58 -15.61
N ASN A 514 11.81 92.20 -16.16
CA ASN A 514 11.95 91.04 -17.02
C ASN A 514 12.25 89.75 -16.25
N ILE A 515 12.55 89.84 -14.96
CA ILE A 515 12.84 88.71 -14.08
C ILE A 515 11.66 88.50 -13.13
N GLN A 516 11.18 87.26 -13.02
CA GLN A 516 10.24 86.83 -12.00
C GLN A 516 10.95 85.87 -11.05
N GLN A 517 11.02 86.23 -9.78
CA GLN A 517 11.50 85.33 -8.73
C GLN A 517 10.31 84.63 -8.07
N SER A 518 10.51 83.38 -7.67
CA SER A 518 9.43 82.55 -7.13
C SER A 518 9.91 81.56 -6.09
N VAL A 519 9.05 81.32 -5.10
CA VAL A 519 9.22 80.27 -4.09
C VAL A 519 8.34 79.10 -4.52
N VAL A 520 8.94 77.95 -4.80
CA VAL A 520 8.23 76.76 -5.27
C VAL A 520 8.35 75.66 -4.22
N PHE A 521 7.21 75.20 -3.71
CA PHE A 521 7.15 74.02 -2.85
C PHE A 521 7.03 72.75 -3.70
N TYR A 522 7.70 71.69 -3.26
CA TYR A 522 7.68 70.37 -3.87
C TYR A 522 7.32 69.33 -2.84
N LYS A 523 6.59 68.29 -3.24
CA LYS A 523 6.49 67.04 -2.49
C LYS A 523 7.54 66.07 -3.00
N ARG A 524 8.36 65.53 -2.12
CA ARG A 524 9.34 64.49 -2.43
C ARG A 524 8.75 63.13 -2.07
N GLY A 525 8.15 62.46 -3.05
CA GLY A 525 7.55 61.14 -2.93
C GLY A 525 8.45 60.03 -3.46
N LEU A 526 7.92 58.82 -3.54
CA LEU A 526 8.51 57.75 -4.33
C LEU A 526 8.43 58.12 -5.82
N SER A 527 9.44 57.77 -6.60
CA SER A 527 9.31 57.80 -8.07
C SER A 527 8.40 56.65 -8.53
N GLU A 528 7.96 56.65 -9.80
CA GLU A 528 7.23 55.52 -10.39
C GLU A 528 8.02 54.20 -10.23
N GLU A 529 9.34 54.25 -10.41
CA GLU A 529 10.24 53.11 -10.16
C GLU A 529 10.26 52.68 -8.68
N GLY A 530 10.26 53.63 -7.75
CA GLY A 530 10.19 53.34 -6.31
C GLY A 530 8.85 52.74 -5.88
N GLU A 531 7.75 53.18 -6.50
CA GLU A 531 6.43 52.58 -6.30
C GLU A 531 6.37 51.16 -6.88
N ASP A 532 6.85 50.96 -8.11
CA ASP A 532 6.90 49.65 -8.76
C ASP A 532 7.82 48.66 -8.02
N LYS A 533 8.89 49.14 -7.37
CA LYS A 533 9.77 48.33 -6.51
C LYS A 533 9.05 47.74 -5.31
N LEU A 534 8.08 48.44 -4.74
CA LEU A 534 7.30 47.98 -3.57
C LEU A 534 6.03 47.23 -3.98
N LYS A 535 5.50 47.53 -5.17
CA LYS A 535 4.25 46.97 -5.68
C LYS A 535 4.34 45.45 -5.84
N GLY A 536 3.20 44.79 -5.61
CA GLY A 536 3.10 43.33 -5.73
C GLY A 536 3.96 42.56 -4.72
N SER A 537 4.35 43.20 -3.61
CA SER A 537 5.13 42.60 -2.53
C SER A 537 4.40 42.68 -1.20
N PHE A 538 4.79 41.84 -0.25
CA PHE A 538 4.39 41.91 1.16
C PHE A 538 5.64 41.93 2.04
N PHE A 539 5.52 42.42 3.26
CA PHE A 539 6.64 42.72 4.15
C PHE A 539 6.51 41.92 5.44
N VAL A 540 7.58 41.24 5.81
CA VAL A 540 7.61 40.39 7.02
C VAL A 540 8.62 40.99 7.99
N LYS A 541 8.15 41.33 9.19
CA LYS A 541 8.99 41.84 10.28
C LYS A 541 9.62 40.66 11.02
N VAL A 542 10.94 40.67 11.16
CA VAL A 542 11.71 39.62 11.86
C VAL A 542 12.80 40.25 12.73
N PRO A 543 13.34 39.53 13.73
CA PRO A 543 14.55 39.95 14.42
C PRO A 543 15.72 40.03 13.44
N GLN A 544 16.52 41.11 13.53
CA GLN A 544 17.70 41.26 12.68
C GLN A 544 18.87 40.42 13.19
N ASN A 545 19.05 40.34 14.51
CA ASN A 545 20.05 39.49 15.12
C ASN A 545 19.56 38.04 15.11
N LEU A 546 20.39 37.13 14.62
CA LEU A 546 20.01 35.72 14.51
C LEU A 546 20.15 35.03 15.87
N PRO A 547 19.06 34.48 16.44
CA PRO A 547 19.08 33.91 17.77
C PRO A 547 19.95 32.65 17.84
N GLY A 548 20.80 32.56 18.86
CA GLY A 548 21.59 31.36 19.15
C GLY A 548 22.89 31.20 18.37
N ILE A 549 23.34 32.22 17.63
CA ILE A 549 24.67 32.26 17.01
C ILE A 549 25.61 33.08 17.90
N ASP A 550 26.75 32.51 18.27
CA ASP A 550 27.85 33.26 18.88
C ASP A 550 28.45 34.19 17.81
N PRO A 551 28.52 35.51 18.02
CA PRO A 551 29.15 36.46 17.09
C PRO A 551 30.59 36.12 16.68
N PHE A 552 31.27 35.23 17.41
CA PHE A 552 32.61 34.75 17.14
C PHE A 552 32.69 33.37 16.46
N ASP A 553 31.54 32.71 16.23
CA ASP A 553 31.47 31.41 15.55
C ASP A 553 31.69 31.54 14.04
N THR A 554 32.89 31.21 13.59
CA THR A 554 33.28 31.28 12.17
C THR A 554 32.68 30.18 11.30
N THR A 555 32.01 29.17 11.89
CA THR A 555 31.34 28.11 11.11
C THR A 555 30.02 28.60 10.51
N ASN A 556 29.33 29.52 11.19
CA ASN A 556 28.13 30.18 10.69
C ASN A 556 28.52 31.46 9.96
N ARG A 557 28.13 31.57 8.70
CA ARG A 557 28.65 32.64 7.84
C ARG A 557 27.87 33.95 7.99
N ILE A 558 26.82 34.01 8.80
CA ILE A 558 25.95 35.19 9.03
C ILE A 558 25.58 35.27 10.50
N PHE A 559 25.71 36.47 11.09
CA PHE A 559 25.29 36.73 12.48
C PHE A 559 24.02 37.59 12.55
N ASN A 560 23.84 38.50 11.58
CA ASN A 560 22.70 39.39 11.47
C ASN A 560 22.16 39.37 10.04
N ILE A 561 20.84 39.48 9.88
CA ILE A 561 20.22 39.66 8.57
C ILE A 561 20.73 40.99 7.97
N PRO A 562 21.37 40.95 6.78
CA PRO A 562 21.90 42.15 6.14
C PRO A 562 20.74 43.05 5.66
N ILE A 563 20.90 44.36 5.80
CA ILE A 563 19.99 45.38 5.24
C ILE A 563 20.53 45.80 3.89
N GLY A 564 19.69 45.74 2.86
CA GLY A 564 20.09 46.08 1.51
C GLY A 564 18.96 45.97 0.51
N GLN A 565 19.10 46.70 -0.59
CA GLN A 565 18.15 46.68 -1.69
C GLN A 565 18.86 46.28 -2.98
N THR A 566 18.16 45.57 -3.85
CA THR A 566 18.60 45.33 -5.22
C THR A 566 18.72 46.68 -5.94
N GLU A 567 19.83 46.88 -6.64
CA GLU A 567 20.16 48.12 -7.35
C GLU A 567 20.07 47.88 -8.86
N PHE A 568 19.45 48.82 -9.55
CA PHE A 568 19.31 48.84 -11.01
C PHE A 568 20.29 49.85 -11.60
N ASP A 569 20.70 49.63 -12.85
CA ASP A 569 21.41 50.63 -13.64
C ASP A 569 20.41 51.56 -14.36
N ASP A 570 20.94 52.55 -15.08
CA ASP A 570 20.16 53.56 -15.80
C ASP A 570 19.30 52.97 -16.94
N GLU A 571 19.53 51.69 -17.30
CA GLU A 571 18.80 50.95 -18.33
C GLU A 571 17.69 50.06 -17.72
N GLY A 572 17.56 50.07 -16.39
CA GLY A 572 16.58 49.27 -15.64
C GLY A 572 17.00 47.80 -15.46
N GLU A 573 18.25 47.45 -15.75
CA GLU A 573 18.79 46.11 -15.54
C GLU A 573 19.44 45.98 -14.16
N VAL A 574 19.54 44.74 -13.66
CA VAL A 574 20.04 44.49 -12.30
C VAL A 574 21.54 44.71 -12.25
N LYS A 575 21.96 45.82 -11.64
CA LYS A 575 23.37 46.16 -11.38
C LYS A 575 23.93 45.35 -10.21
N VAL A 576 23.17 45.23 -9.12
CA VAL A 576 23.56 44.55 -7.88
C VAL A 576 22.36 43.81 -7.31
N LEU A 577 22.32 42.48 -7.49
CA LEU A 577 21.26 41.64 -6.93
C LEU A 577 21.48 41.41 -5.44
N ARG A 578 20.53 41.82 -4.60
CA ARG A 578 20.50 41.40 -3.18
C ARG A 578 19.47 40.28 -3.05
N LEU A 579 19.82 39.20 -2.37
CA LEU A 579 18.87 38.13 -2.08
C LEU A 579 19.19 37.42 -0.77
N ILE A 580 18.16 36.89 -0.13
CA ILE A 580 18.26 35.89 0.93
C ILE A 580 17.20 34.83 0.64
N ASP A 581 17.63 33.57 0.54
CA ASP A 581 16.73 32.44 0.39
C ASP A 581 16.37 31.88 1.75
N PHE A 582 15.08 31.66 1.94
CA PHE A 582 14.49 31.09 3.13
C PHE A 582 13.69 29.84 2.77
N GLU A 583 13.54 28.97 3.77
CA GLU A 583 12.56 27.92 3.81
C GLU A 583 11.71 28.08 5.08
N THR A 584 10.41 27.80 5.02
CA THR A 584 9.58 27.77 6.23
C THR A 584 9.87 26.51 7.05
N GLU A 585 9.81 26.61 8.36
CA GLU A 585 9.78 25.42 9.21
C GLU A 585 8.57 24.54 8.82
N PRO A 586 8.75 23.23 8.62
CA PRO A 586 7.63 22.33 8.36
C PRO A 586 6.68 22.26 9.57
N ALA A 587 5.39 22.09 9.30
CA ALA A 587 4.41 21.78 10.34
C ALA A 587 4.72 20.43 11.03
N ASP A 588 4.19 20.25 12.26
CA ASP A 588 4.41 19.08 13.12
C ASP A 588 4.41 17.73 12.39
N GLU A 589 5.34 16.84 12.74
CA GLU A 589 5.53 15.55 12.08
C GLU A 589 4.26 14.68 12.06
N SER A 590 4.06 13.97 10.94
CA SER A 590 2.95 13.04 10.75
C SER A 590 3.20 11.74 11.50
N ASN A 591 2.25 11.34 12.34
CA ASN A 591 2.26 10.05 13.05
C ASN A 591 1.75 8.86 12.20
N LEU A 592 1.61 9.03 10.89
CA LEU A 592 1.14 7.96 10.01
C LEU A 592 2.29 7.00 9.62
N ASP A 593 2.09 5.70 9.82
CA ASP A 593 3.03 4.63 9.44
C ASP A 593 2.89 4.25 7.95
N LEU A 594 3.06 5.23 7.07
CA LEU A 594 3.00 5.05 5.61
C LEU A 594 4.42 4.98 5.04
N TYR A 595 4.75 3.86 4.39
CA TYR A 595 6.05 3.67 3.74
C TYR A 595 5.88 3.58 2.22
N TRP A 596 6.58 4.46 1.51
CA TRP A 596 6.53 4.55 0.05
C TRP A 596 7.51 3.57 -0.58
N GLU A 597 7.05 2.84 -1.60
CA GLU A 597 7.89 1.86 -2.30
C GLU A 597 9.03 2.54 -3.08
N GLY A 598 10.26 2.03 -2.96
CA GLY A 598 11.39 2.41 -3.81
C GLY A 598 11.28 1.80 -5.22
N SER A 599 12.08 2.32 -6.16
CA SER A 599 11.91 2.00 -7.59
C SER A 599 12.49 0.65 -8.03
N ASP A 600 13.35 0.03 -7.22
CA ASP A 600 14.11 -1.16 -7.60
C ASP A 600 13.77 -2.39 -6.77
N THR A 601 14.04 -3.55 -7.34
CA THR A 601 13.92 -4.87 -6.70
C THR A 601 15.28 -5.54 -6.71
N PHE A 602 15.77 -5.91 -5.53
CA PHE A 602 17.12 -6.42 -5.33
C PHE A 602 17.11 -7.95 -5.23
N LEU A 603 18.10 -8.60 -5.86
CA LEU A 603 18.25 -10.05 -5.92
C LEU A 603 18.97 -10.62 -4.69
N ILE A 604 18.48 -11.77 -4.22
CA ILE A 604 19.11 -12.61 -3.21
C ILE A 604 19.58 -13.90 -3.90
N THR A 605 20.87 -14.20 -3.82
CA THR A 605 21.45 -15.40 -4.41
C THR A 605 22.76 -15.79 -3.74
N ASP A 606 23.15 -17.06 -3.86
CA ASP A 606 24.41 -17.56 -3.29
C ASP A 606 25.62 -17.15 -4.14
N ASP A 607 25.38 -16.66 -5.35
CA ASP A 607 26.42 -16.13 -6.25
C ASP A 607 26.86 -14.73 -5.80
N PRO A 608 28.10 -14.54 -5.31
CA PRO A 608 28.57 -13.27 -4.75
C PRO A 608 28.60 -12.13 -5.77
N ASP A 609 28.72 -12.41 -7.06
CA ASP A 609 28.78 -11.39 -8.11
C ASP A 609 27.40 -10.77 -8.38
N THR A 610 26.34 -11.57 -8.27
CA THR A 610 24.97 -11.16 -8.56
C THR A 610 24.10 -10.94 -7.31
N ASN A 611 24.56 -11.35 -6.13
CA ASN A 611 23.86 -11.11 -4.87
C ASN A 611 23.90 -9.62 -4.50
N GLU A 612 22.74 -9.03 -4.24
CA GLU A 612 22.62 -7.63 -3.79
C GLU A 612 22.32 -7.54 -2.30
N HIS A 613 21.94 -8.64 -1.65
CA HIS A 613 21.80 -8.69 -0.19
C HIS A 613 23.17 -8.61 0.51
N GLY A 614 23.24 -7.97 1.68
CA GLY A 614 24.51 -7.75 2.40
C GLY A 614 25.38 -6.63 1.83
N LYS A 615 25.01 -6.03 0.69
CA LYS A 615 25.72 -4.90 0.05
C LYS A 615 25.03 -3.57 0.35
N VAL A 616 25.76 -2.47 0.21
CA VAL A 616 25.18 -1.11 0.27
C VAL A 616 24.53 -0.82 -1.07
N ASN A 617 23.21 -0.68 -1.07
CA ASN A 617 22.43 -0.40 -2.27
C ASN A 617 21.83 0.99 -2.20
N VAL A 618 21.96 1.74 -3.30
CA VAL A 618 21.27 3.02 -3.48
C VAL A 618 19.78 2.72 -3.65
N ILE A 619 18.94 3.47 -2.94
CA ILE A 619 17.49 3.36 -3.02
C ILE A 619 17.01 4.45 -3.98
N PRO A 620 16.52 4.11 -5.19
CA PRO A 620 16.04 5.11 -6.13
C PRO A 620 14.68 5.64 -5.66
N TRP A 621 14.75 6.72 -4.90
CA TRP A 621 13.64 7.41 -4.28
C TRP A 621 14.02 8.88 -4.06
N SER A 622 13.07 9.78 -4.29
CA SER A 622 13.23 11.21 -4.03
C SER A 622 11.90 11.84 -3.63
N ASN A 623 12.00 12.84 -2.75
CA ASN A 623 10.86 13.64 -2.28
C ASN A 623 11.05 15.13 -2.55
N CYS A 624 12.15 15.55 -3.20
CA CYS A 624 12.33 16.91 -3.67
C CYS A 624 13.22 17.00 -4.91
N ILE A 625 13.21 18.18 -5.54
CA ILE A 625 14.22 18.60 -6.51
C ILE A 625 15.16 19.56 -5.80
N ALA A 626 16.45 19.19 -5.72
CA ALA A 626 17.47 20.00 -5.08
C ALA A 626 18.36 20.68 -6.13
N THR A 627 18.87 21.86 -5.78
CA THR A 627 19.87 22.62 -6.55
C THR A 627 21.10 22.83 -5.70
N VAL A 628 22.26 22.50 -6.25
CA VAL A 628 23.57 22.73 -5.65
C VAL A 628 24.21 23.94 -6.32
N GLY A 629 24.79 24.83 -5.53
CA GLY A 629 25.43 26.05 -6.04
C GLY A 629 25.96 26.96 -4.93
N GLY A 630 26.06 28.25 -5.25
CA GLY A 630 26.68 29.24 -4.38
C GLY A 630 28.20 29.06 -4.25
N THR A 631 28.81 29.84 -3.37
CA THR A 631 30.28 29.88 -3.19
C THR A 631 30.82 28.57 -2.62
N THR A 632 29.98 27.85 -1.87
CA THR A 632 30.34 26.59 -1.20
C THR A 632 30.02 25.36 -2.02
N ASN A 633 29.32 25.52 -3.15
CA ASN A 633 28.82 24.40 -3.94
C ASN A 633 28.00 23.42 -3.09
N GLU A 634 27.09 23.94 -2.27
CA GLU A 634 26.20 23.17 -1.39
C GLU A 634 24.74 23.28 -1.87
N ILE A 635 23.83 22.51 -1.28
CA ILE A 635 22.40 22.60 -1.59
C ILE A 635 21.89 24.00 -1.20
N ILE A 636 21.55 24.80 -2.21
CA ILE A 636 21.06 26.18 -2.05
C ILE A 636 19.53 26.24 -1.91
N ARG A 637 18.82 25.29 -2.54
CA ARG A 637 17.36 25.26 -2.63
C ARG A 637 16.86 23.84 -2.84
N GLU A 638 15.72 23.53 -2.23
CA GLU A 638 15.00 22.27 -2.40
C GLU A 638 13.51 22.54 -2.57
N SER A 639 12.91 22.07 -3.65
CA SER A 639 11.50 22.32 -3.91
C SER A 639 10.74 21.03 -4.22
N VAL A 640 9.46 21.05 -3.87
CA VAL A 640 8.51 19.98 -4.15
C VAL A 640 7.39 20.42 -5.09
N THR A 641 7.35 21.70 -5.50
CA THR A 641 6.27 22.24 -6.36
C THR A 641 6.84 22.86 -7.63
N ILE A 642 6.14 22.68 -8.75
CA ILE A 642 6.48 23.37 -10.00
C ILE A 642 6.42 24.88 -9.78
N LEU A 643 7.47 25.58 -10.23
CA LEU A 643 7.65 27.03 -10.06
C LEU A 643 7.70 27.55 -8.61
N ASP A 644 7.82 26.66 -7.61
CA ASP A 644 7.61 27.00 -6.19
C ASP A 644 6.22 27.60 -5.89
N LYS A 645 5.21 27.44 -6.76
CA LYS A 645 3.89 28.07 -6.55
C LYS A 645 3.06 27.27 -5.55
N PHE A 646 2.35 27.97 -4.66
CA PHE A 646 1.54 27.37 -3.59
C PHE A 646 0.51 26.34 -4.10
N ASN A 647 -0.18 26.63 -5.22
CA ASN A 647 -1.20 25.76 -5.83
C ASN A 647 -0.75 25.06 -7.13
N ALA A 648 0.55 24.83 -7.32
CA ALA A 648 1.06 24.12 -8.50
C ALA A 648 1.15 22.61 -8.30
N THR A 649 1.44 21.88 -9.38
CA THR A 649 1.72 20.43 -9.33
C THR A 649 2.81 20.14 -8.31
N THR A 650 2.51 19.28 -7.35
CA THR A 650 3.42 18.85 -6.28
C THR A 650 3.99 17.47 -6.59
N LEU A 651 5.28 17.31 -6.34
CA LEU A 651 5.97 16.02 -6.37
C LEU A 651 5.40 15.13 -5.27
N VAL A 652 5.06 13.89 -5.63
CA VAL A 652 4.54 12.91 -4.67
C VAL A 652 5.68 12.08 -4.08
N LYS A 653 5.58 11.74 -2.79
CA LYS A 653 6.58 10.92 -2.10
C LYS A 653 6.69 9.49 -2.65
N GLY A 654 5.68 9.02 -3.39
CA GLY A 654 5.69 7.73 -4.07
C GLY A 654 4.31 7.44 -4.68
N ILE A 655 4.22 6.34 -5.45
CA ILE A 655 2.96 5.91 -6.09
C ILE A 655 2.28 4.79 -5.31
N ARG A 656 3.06 3.85 -4.75
CA ARG A 656 2.57 2.76 -3.91
C ARG A 656 3.03 2.95 -2.47
N VAL A 657 2.15 2.59 -1.55
CA VAL A 657 2.36 2.70 -0.11
C VAL A 657 2.09 1.36 0.56
N ASN A 658 2.85 1.05 1.60
CA ASN A 658 2.67 -0.12 2.45
C ASN A 658 2.67 0.32 3.92
N THR A 659 2.08 -0.50 4.79
CA THR A 659 1.97 -0.25 6.22
C THR A 659 2.48 -1.46 7.00
N PRO A 660 3.27 -1.27 8.08
CA PRO A 660 3.74 -2.38 8.88
C PRO A 660 2.57 -3.05 9.60
N LEU A 661 2.53 -4.38 9.56
CA LEU A 661 1.53 -5.18 10.28
C LEU A 661 2.09 -5.59 11.65
N PRO A 662 1.39 -5.32 12.77
CA PRO A 662 1.91 -5.63 14.11
C PRO A 662 2.11 -7.13 14.35
N PHE A 663 1.36 -7.99 13.66
CA PHE A 663 1.45 -9.45 13.75
C PHE A 663 1.48 -10.07 12.35
N TYR A 664 2.69 -10.19 11.78
CA TYR A 664 2.90 -10.91 10.53
C TYR A 664 3.64 -12.22 10.80
N THR A 665 2.97 -13.34 10.49
CA THR A 665 3.54 -14.69 10.62
C THR A 665 2.84 -15.64 9.66
N GLU A 666 3.45 -16.78 9.38
CA GLU A 666 2.82 -17.82 8.57
C GLU A 666 1.49 -18.26 9.19
N GLU A 667 0.45 -18.35 8.36
CA GLU A 667 -0.90 -18.63 8.83
C GLU A 667 -1.56 -19.72 7.99
N ARG A 668 -2.05 -20.77 8.64
CA ARG A 668 -2.90 -21.79 8.02
C ARG A 668 -4.37 -21.48 8.26
N ARG A 669 -5.09 -21.12 7.21
CA ARG A 669 -6.54 -20.88 7.23
C ARG A 669 -7.30 -22.21 7.13
N LYS A 670 -7.40 -22.95 8.24
CA LYS A 670 -7.98 -24.31 8.26
C LYS A 670 -9.42 -24.39 7.76
N ALA A 671 -10.25 -23.39 8.05
CA ALA A 671 -11.64 -23.28 7.61
C ALA A 671 -11.82 -22.34 6.41
N GLY A 672 -10.71 -21.79 5.90
CA GLY A 672 -10.72 -20.80 4.84
C GLY A 672 -10.75 -21.42 3.46
N LEU A 673 -11.50 -20.76 2.59
CA LEU A 673 -11.52 -20.91 1.15
C LEU A 673 -10.94 -19.65 0.53
N ILE A 674 -10.15 -19.83 -0.53
CA ILE A 674 -9.64 -18.76 -1.37
C ILE A 674 -9.79 -19.17 -2.83
N PHE A 675 -10.20 -18.25 -3.69
CA PHE A 675 -10.50 -18.54 -5.08
C PHE A 675 -9.85 -17.56 -6.04
N SER A 676 -9.53 -18.03 -7.25
CA SER A 676 -8.88 -17.23 -8.28
C SER A 676 -9.84 -16.26 -8.98
N GLY A 677 -9.30 -15.45 -9.88
CA GLY A 677 -10.01 -14.77 -10.97
C GLY A 677 -10.74 -15.74 -11.91
N LEU A 678 -11.68 -15.19 -12.69
CA LEU A 678 -12.56 -15.92 -13.61
C LEU A 678 -11.83 -16.39 -14.88
N TYR A 679 -11.97 -17.67 -15.23
CA TYR A 679 -11.69 -18.19 -16.57
C TYR A 679 -12.89 -17.93 -17.51
N ASN A 680 -12.68 -17.19 -18.59
CA ASN A 680 -13.73 -16.88 -19.56
C ASN A 680 -13.46 -17.58 -20.90
N SER A 681 -14.15 -18.70 -21.12
CA SER A 681 -14.01 -19.51 -22.35
C SER A 681 -14.49 -18.80 -23.62
N ARG A 682 -15.34 -17.76 -23.53
CA ARG A 682 -15.81 -17.01 -24.72
C ARG A 682 -14.74 -16.05 -25.24
N THR A 683 -13.99 -15.43 -24.33
CA THR A 683 -12.94 -14.45 -24.68
C THR A 683 -11.54 -15.05 -24.69
N GLY A 684 -11.37 -16.30 -24.23
CA GLY A 684 -10.07 -16.95 -24.06
C GLY A 684 -9.26 -16.47 -22.85
N ILE A 685 -9.69 -15.38 -22.19
CA ILE A 685 -9.03 -14.79 -21.03
C ILE A 685 -9.03 -15.76 -19.85
N ASN A 686 -7.84 -16.08 -19.38
CA ASN A 686 -7.61 -16.93 -18.21
C ASN A 686 -7.13 -16.09 -17.02
N ARG A 687 -7.78 -16.22 -15.85
CA ARG A 687 -7.38 -15.53 -14.62
C ARG A 687 -7.25 -16.49 -13.44
N LEU A 688 -6.98 -17.77 -13.71
CA LEU A 688 -6.88 -18.79 -12.68
C LEU A 688 -5.64 -18.63 -11.77
N ASN A 689 -4.66 -17.84 -12.20
CA ASN A 689 -3.47 -17.43 -11.43
C ASN A 689 -3.66 -16.08 -10.70
N ASN A 690 -4.76 -15.37 -10.94
CA ASN A 690 -5.02 -14.07 -10.33
C ASN A 690 -5.69 -14.25 -8.97
N PHE A 691 -5.06 -13.74 -7.92
CA PHE A 691 -5.52 -13.78 -6.53
C PHE A 691 -5.39 -12.39 -5.90
N SER A 692 -6.06 -11.41 -6.49
CA SER A 692 -6.13 -10.03 -5.98
C SER A 692 -6.96 -9.95 -4.69
N GLU A 693 -6.35 -9.55 -3.57
CA GLU A 693 -7.07 -9.38 -2.30
C GLU A 693 -8.15 -8.29 -2.35
N ALA A 694 -7.97 -7.30 -3.24
CA ALA A 694 -8.93 -6.22 -3.46
C ALA A 694 -10.30 -6.71 -3.96
N ASP A 695 -10.36 -7.89 -4.58
CA ASP A 695 -11.58 -8.47 -5.13
C ASP A 695 -12.40 -9.29 -4.12
N GLY A 696 -11.96 -9.37 -2.85
CA GLY A 696 -12.66 -10.14 -1.83
C GLY A 696 -12.67 -11.64 -2.10
N ILE A 697 -11.49 -12.19 -2.39
CA ILE A 697 -11.28 -13.56 -2.90
C ILE A 697 -11.35 -14.68 -1.85
N THR A 698 -11.75 -14.37 -0.61
CA THR A 698 -11.73 -15.31 0.50
C THR A 698 -13.14 -15.55 1.06
N LYS A 699 -13.35 -16.74 1.62
CA LYS A 699 -14.53 -17.10 2.39
C LYS A 699 -14.14 -18.00 3.54
N GLU A 700 -14.65 -17.73 4.74
CA GLU A 700 -14.48 -18.61 5.89
C GLU A 700 -15.73 -19.47 6.12
N ILE A 701 -15.48 -20.71 6.53
CA ILE A 701 -16.48 -21.63 7.04
C ILE A 701 -16.41 -21.62 8.57
N GLU A 702 -17.45 -22.11 9.24
CA GLU A 702 -17.48 -22.23 10.70
C GLU A 702 -16.29 -23.05 11.23
N PRO A 703 -15.36 -22.44 12.00
CA PRO A 703 -14.11 -23.09 12.40
C PRO A 703 -14.27 -24.21 13.43
N ASN A 704 -15.42 -24.29 14.12
CA ASN A 704 -15.69 -25.27 15.16
C ASN A 704 -15.72 -26.74 14.68
N TYR A 705 -15.79 -27.00 13.36
CA TYR A 705 -15.95 -28.35 12.80
C TYR A 705 -14.66 -28.94 12.20
N GLY A 706 -13.50 -28.44 12.63
CA GLY A 706 -12.19 -28.86 12.14
C GLY A 706 -11.83 -28.30 10.76
N GLY A 707 -10.64 -28.63 10.26
CA GLY A 707 -10.18 -28.11 8.97
C GLY A 707 -10.90 -28.71 7.77
N ILE A 708 -10.98 -27.96 6.66
CA ILE A 708 -11.46 -28.48 5.38
C ILE A 708 -10.50 -29.57 4.90
N GLN A 709 -11.05 -30.73 4.51
CA GLN A 709 -10.28 -31.88 4.02
C GLN A 709 -10.55 -32.17 2.54
N LYS A 710 -11.77 -31.94 2.07
CA LYS A 710 -12.16 -32.18 0.67
C LYS A 710 -13.11 -31.10 0.18
N LEU A 711 -12.88 -30.69 -1.06
CA LEU A 711 -13.80 -29.90 -1.86
C LEU A 711 -14.30 -30.79 -3.00
N TYR A 712 -15.58 -30.66 -3.34
CA TYR A 712 -16.18 -31.34 -4.48
C TYR A 712 -17.22 -30.45 -5.16
N ALA A 713 -17.04 -30.18 -6.45
CA ALA A 713 -18.00 -29.39 -7.22
C ALA A 713 -19.24 -30.23 -7.57
N LEU A 714 -20.41 -29.73 -7.22
CA LEU A 714 -21.69 -30.13 -7.78
C LEU A 714 -22.09 -29.09 -8.84
N ASP A 715 -23.14 -29.35 -9.63
CA ASP A 715 -23.52 -28.52 -10.78
C ASP A 715 -23.61 -27.01 -10.48
N THR A 716 -24.13 -26.64 -9.31
CA THR A 716 -24.32 -25.23 -8.91
C THR A 716 -23.88 -24.91 -7.48
N ASN A 717 -23.21 -25.85 -6.81
CA ASN A 717 -22.79 -25.69 -5.42
C ASN A 717 -21.43 -26.36 -5.19
N LEU A 718 -20.67 -25.85 -4.24
CA LEU A 718 -19.45 -26.47 -3.76
C LEU A 718 -19.75 -27.26 -2.48
N LEU A 719 -19.46 -28.56 -2.50
CA LEU A 719 -19.48 -29.38 -1.30
C LEU A 719 -18.16 -29.16 -0.57
N THR A 720 -18.22 -28.62 0.65
CA THR A 720 -17.07 -28.40 1.53
C THR A 720 -17.15 -29.34 2.70
N ILE A 721 -16.21 -30.28 2.77
CA ILE A 721 -16.21 -31.37 3.75
C ILE A 721 -15.10 -31.10 4.76
N THR A 722 -15.47 -30.85 6.01
CA THR A 722 -14.54 -30.68 7.13
C THR A 722 -14.41 -31.98 7.92
N GLU A 723 -13.59 -31.96 8.98
CA GLU A 723 -13.38 -33.15 9.80
C GLU A 723 -14.66 -33.64 10.47
N ASP A 724 -15.54 -32.72 10.89
CA ASP A 724 -16.71 -33.03 11.72
C ASP A 724 -18.06 -32.60 11.12
N LYS A 725 -18.07 -31.90 9.97
CA LYS A 725 -19.30 -31.43 9.33
C LYS A 725 -19.16 -31.34 7.81
N VAL A 726 -20.30 -31.34 7.11
CA VAL A 726 -20.35 -31.10 5.67
C VAL A 726 -21.20 -29.87 5.37
N PHE A 727 -20.70 -29.00 4.50
CA PHE A 727 -21.34 -27.78 4.07
C PHE A 727 -21.62 -27.78 2.57
N ARG A 728 -22.75 -27.18 2.19
CA ARG A 728 -23.06 -26.78 0.83
C ARG A 728 -22.83 -25.27 0.72
N VAL A 729 -21.79 -24.88 0.00
CA VAL A 729 -21.52 -23.48 -0.33
C VAL A 729 -22.13 -23.17 -1.69
N LEU A 730 -22.93 -22.13 -1.78
CA LEU A 730 -23.57 -21.74 -3.04
C LEU A 730 -22.54 -21.07 -3.96
N ALA A 731 -22.49 -21.47 -5.24
CA ALA A 731 -21.60 -20.88 -6.25
C ALA A 731 -22.40 -19.99 -7.20
N ASP A 732 -21.91 -18.77 -7.48
CA ASP A 732 -22.54 -17.73 -8.32
C ASP A 732 -23.99 -17.33 -7.94
N LYS A 733 -24.43 -17.69 -6.72
CA LYS A 733 -25.78 -17.42 -6.19
C LYS A 733 -25.74 -17.32 -4.68
N ASP A 734 -26.73 -16.65 -4.09
CA ASP A 734 -26.86 -16.49 -2.63
C ASP A 734 -28.26 -16.86 -2.14
N ALA A 735 -28.39 -17.08 -0.83
CA ALA A 735 -29.65 -17.44 -0.18
C ALA A 735 -30.23 -16.24 0.60
N LEU A 736 -31.52 -15.98 0.40
CA LEU A 736 -32.35 -15.04 1.16
C LEU A 736 -33.29 -15.84 2.06
N PHE A 737 -33.27 -15.54 3.36
CA PHE A 737 -34.21 -16.10 4.32
C PHE A 737 -35.42 -15.18 4.42
N ASN A 738 -36.59 -15.73 4.12
CA ASN A 738 -37.85 -15.06 4.38
C ASN A 738 -38.23 -15.24 5.86
N ALA A 739 -39.13 -14.38 6.36
CA ALA A 739 -39.62 -14.44 7.75
C ALA A 739 -40.44 -15.71 8.07
N ASP A 740 -40.76 -16.53 7.06
CA ASP A 740 -41.52 -17.79 7.16
C ASP A 740 -40.64 -19.05 7.06
N GLU A 741 -39.34 -18.94 7.37
CA GLU A 741 -38.33 -20.01 7.30
C GLU A 741 -38.04 -20.56 5.89
N GLY A 742 -38.66 -20.01 4.84
CA GLY A 742 -38.36 -20.33 3.44
C GLY A 742 -37.03 -19.72 2.97
N VAL A 743 -36.24 -20.50 2.22
CA VAL A 743 -34.98 -20.03 1.60
C VAL A 743 -35.19 -19.80 0.10
N ASN A 744 -35.07 -18.55 -0.34
CA ASN A 744 -35.07 -18.17 -1.76
C ASN A 744 -33.64 -18.00 -2.26
N VAL A 745 -33.30 -18.60 -3.40
CA VAL A 745 -31.98 -18.46 -4.02
C VAL A 745 -32.02 -17.33 -5.06
N THR A 746 -31.15 -16.34 -4.93
CA THR A 746 -31.07 -15.18 -5.85
C THR A 746 -29.66 -15.07 -6.43
N ALA A 747 -29.56 -14.62 -7.68
CA ALA A 747 -28.26 -14.35 -8.30
C ALA A 747 -27.50 -13.28 -7.53
N THR A 748 -26.19 -13.47 -7.33
CA THR A 748 -25.34 -12.55 -6.58
C THR A 748 -24.08 -12.24 -7.38
N LYS A 749 -23.38 -11.17 -6.99
CA LYS A 749 -22.02 -10.89 -7.48
C LYS A 749 -20.95 -11.69 -6.73
N LEU A 750 -21.31 -12.32 -5.61
CA LEU A 750 -20.40 -13.17 -4.84
C LEU A 750 -20.07 -14.45 -5.61
N VAL A 751 -18.80 -14.79 -5.67
CA VAL A 751 -18.35 -16.08 -6.22
C VAL A 751 -18.85 -17.24 -5.36
N LEU A 752 -18.70 -17.11 -4.04
CA LEU A 752 -19.16 -18.07 -3.06
C LEU A 752 -20.18 -17.42 -2.11
N GLY A 753 -21.46 -17.67 -2.36
CA GLY A 753 -22.58 -17.29 -1.50
C GLY A 753 -22.62 -18.08 -0.20
N GLN A 754 -23.74 -18.07 0.52
CA GLN A 754 -23.84 -18.65 1.86
C GLN A 754 -23.36 -20.12 1.95
N ALA A 755 -22.72 -20.46 3.08
CA ALA A 755 -22.39 -21.83 3.46
C ALA A 755 -23.50 -22.41 4.35
N ILE A 756 -24.18 -23.46 3.88
CA ILE A 756 -25.28 -24.12 4.58
C ILE A 756 -24.81 -25.50 5.07
N ALA A 757 -24.86 -25.76 6.37
CA ALA A 757 -24.51 -27.06 6.92
C ALA A 757 -25.58 -28.12 6.60
N TYR A 758 -25.17 -29.32 6.21
CA TYR A 758 -26.10 -30.45 6.13
C TYR A 758 -26.52 -30.90 7.54
N GLN A 759 -27.75 -31.42 7.64
CA GLN A 759 -28.25 -32.01 8.88
C GLN A 759 -27.51 -33.32 9.19
N GLY A 760 -27.20 -33.54 10.47
CA GLY A 760 -26.36 -34.66 10.93
C GLY A 760 -24.93 -34.22 11.27
N ASN A 761 -24.34 -34.80 12.32
CA ASN A 761 -23.01 -34.44 12.81
C ASN A 761 -21.98 -35.46 12.33
N TYR A 762 -21.75 -35.50 11.01
CA TYR A 762 -20.68 -36.29 10.43
C TYR A 762 -19.81 -35.42 9.53
N GLY A 763 -18.52 -35.74 9.52
CA GLY A 763 -17.53 -35.20 8.59
C GLY A 763 -16.62 -36.31 8.07
N ILE A 764 -15.56 -35.96 7.35
CA ILE A 764 -14.65 -36.95 6.74
C ILE A 764 -13.43 -37.27 7.60
N SER A 765 -13.42 -36.82 8.87
CA SER A 765 -12.27 -36.92 9.76
C SER A 765 -11.00 -36.41 9.06
N THR A 766 -9.98 -37.24 8.86
CA THR A 766 -8.75 -36.90 8.14
C THR A 766 -8.51 -37.77 6.91
N HIS A 767 -9.56 -38.39 6.37
CA HIS A 767 -9.48 -39.41 5.31
C HIS A 767 -10.21 -39.00 4.01
N PRO A 768 -9.75 -37.94 3.32
CA PRO A 768 -10.36 -37.49 2.06
C PRO A 768 -10.35 -38.55 0.95
N GLU A 769 -9.46 -39.53 1.03
CA GLU A 769 -9.37 -40.68 0.13
C GLU A 769 -10.54 -41.68 0.26
N SER A 770 -11.36 -41.56 1.31
CA SER A 770 -12.61 -42.32 1.48
C SER A 770 -13.76 -41.80 0.62
N PHE A 771 -13.63 -40.57 0.09
CA PHE A 771 -14.67 -39.85 -0.62
C PHE A 771 -14.96 -40.47 -1.99
N VAL A 772 -16.24 -40.76 -2.24
CA VAL A 772 -16.73 -41.25 -3.52
C VAL A 772 -18.04 -40.56 -3.88
N TYR A 773 -18.11 -39.99 -5.08
CA TYR A 773 -19.35 -39.45 -5.64
C TYR A 773 -19.87 -40.31 -6.78
N PHE A 774 -21.12 -40.75 -6.68
CA PHE A 774 -21.78 -41.51 -7.75
C PHE A 774 -23.31 -41.42 -7.66
N ARG A 775 -24.00 -41.26 -8.81
CA ARG A 775 -25.48 -41.15 -8.91
C ARG A 775 -26.08 -40.20 -7.86
N ASN A 776 -25.50 -39.00 -7.74
CA ASN A 776 -25.98 -37.99 -6.80
C ASN A 776 -25.96 -38.46 -5.32
N ASN A 777 -25.10 -39.41 -4.99
CA ASN A 777 -24.79 -39.84 -3.63
C ASN A 777 -23.29 -39.67 -3.41
N VAL A 778 -22.96 -39.24 -2.20
CA VAL A 778 -21.61 -39.06 -1.71
C VAL A 778 -21.41 -40.09 -0.60
N TYR A 779 -20.33 -40.85 -0.65
CA TYR A 779 -19.93 -41.79 0.39
C TYR A 779 -18.58 -41.39 0.96
N PHE A 780 -18.43 -41.47 2.27
CA PHE A 780 -17.16 -41.21 2.96
C PHE A 780 -17.14 -41.87 4.33
N SER A 781 -15.95 -41.97 4.93
CA SER A 781 -15.79 -42.42 6.30
C SER A 781 -15.72 -41.23 7.26
N ASP A 782 -16.43 -41.35 8.38
CA ASP A 782 -16.18 -40.57 9.59
C ASP A 782 -15.45 -41.49 10.58
N ALA A 783 -14.12 -41.53 10.49
CA ALA A 783 -13.29 -42.41 11.31
C ALA A 783 -13.39 -42.07 12.80
N LYS A 784 -13.48 -40.77 13.16
CA LYS A 784 -13.65 -40.31 14.56
C LYS A 784 -14.94 -40.86 15.18
N ARG A 785 -16.02 -40.95 14.39
CA ARG A 785 -17.33 -41.50 14.82
C ARG A 785 -17.51 -42.97 14.42
N GLY A 786 -16.48 -43.61 13.89
CA GLY A 786 -16.53 -45.03 13.57
C GLY A 786 -17.62 -45.41 12.56
N SER A 787 -17.93 -44.52 11.61
CA SER A 787 -19.08 -44.68 10.73
C SER A 787 -18.72 -44.51 9.25
N ILE A 788 -19.40 -45.25 8.38
CA ILE A 788 -19.42 -45.00 6.94
C ILE A 788 -20.73 -44.31 6.62
N VAL A 789 -20.65 -43.17 5.94
CA VAL A 789 -21.77 -42.25 5.76
C VAL A 789 -22.09 -42.11 4.28
N GLN A 790 -23.38 -42.14 3.97
CA GLN A 790 -23.93 -41.72 2.70
C GLN A 790 -24.60 -40.36 2.88
N LEU A 791 -24.20 -39.37 2.10
CA LEU A 791 -24.87 -38.09 1.93
C LEU A 791 -25.56 -38.06 0.57
N THR A 792 -26.82 -37.64 0.54
CA THR A 792 -27.57 -37.41 -0.71
C THR A 792 -27.74 -35.89 -0.91
N PRO A 793 -26.89 -35.21 -1.71
CA PRO A 793 -26.91 -33.75 -1.79
C PRO A 793 -28.23 -33.13 -2.24
N ALA A 794 -29.02 -33.82 -3.07
CA ALA A 794 -30.29 -33.29 -3.57
C ALA A 794 -31.37 -33.08 -2.50
N ASN A 795 -31.45 -33.96 -1.49
CA ASN A 795 -32.42 -33.84 -0.39
C ASN A 795 -31.77 -33.50 0.95
N GLY A 796 -30.43 -33.39 0.98
CA GLY A 796 -29.63 -33.04 2.14
C GLY A 796 -29.62 -34.08 3.27
N GLN A 797 -30.09 -35.30 3.00
CA GLN A 797 -30.12 -36.37 4.00
C GLN A 797 -28.76 -37.05 4.11
N MET A 798 -28.36 -37.29 5.36
CA MET A 798 -27.13 -37.98 5.70
C MET A 798 -27.46 -39.22 6.55
N PHE A 799 -26.96 -40.38 6.13
CA PHE A 799 -27.25 -41.66 6.76
C PHE A 799 -25.98 -42.50 6.94
N ALA A 800 -25.74 -42.98 8.16
CA ALA A 800 -24.64 -43.90 8.45
C ALA A 800 -24.95 -45.30 7.90
N ILE A 801 -24.49 -45.63 6.69
CA ILE A 801 -24.69 -46.95 6.07
C ILE A 801 -23.95 -48.08 6.82
N SER A 802 -22.96 -47.75 7.65
CA SER A 802 -22.40 -48.70 8.62
C SER A 802 -23.46 -49.29 9.56
N SER A 803 -24.54 -48.53 9.84
CA SER A 803 -25.63 -49.00 10.72
C SER A 803 -26.46 -50.16 10.16
N LYS A 804 -26.29 -50.49 8.87
CA LYS A 804 -26.95 -51.63 8.22
C LYS A 804 -26.23 -52.94 8.55
N GLY A 805 -26.32 -53.36 9.81
CA GLY A 805 -25.82 -54.64 10.29
C GLY A 805 -24.32 -54.69 10.61
N MET A 806 -23.58 -53.58 10.51
CA MET A 806 -22.13 -53.55 10.72
C MET A 806 -21.64 -52.38 11.60
N SER A 807 -22.49 -51.83 12.48
CA SER A 807 -22.14 -50.66 13.32
C SER A 807 -20.88 -50.91 14.16
N ASN A 808 -20.85 -52.01 14.93
CA ASN A 808 -19.73 -52.36 15.81
C ASN A 808 -18.46 -52.61 14.98
N PHE A 809 -18.59 -53.40 13.90
CA PHE A 809 -17.47 -53.71 13.01
C PHE A 809 -16.73 -52.45 12.53
N PHE A 810 -17.45 -51.46 12.03
CA PHE A 810 -16.86 -50.20 11.59
C PHE A 810 -16.39 -49.32 12.74
N ARG A 811 -17.16 -49.26 13.83
CA ARG A 811 -16.79 -48.46 15.02
C ARG A 811 -15.43 -48.87 15.57
N ASP A 812 -15.21 -50.17 15.68
CA ASP A 812 -14.05 -50.73 16.36
C ASP A 812 -12.80 -50.67 15.46
N ARG A 813 -12.97 -50.77 14.13
CA ARG A 813 -11.84 -50.84 13.16
C ARG A 813 -11.47 -49.50 12.51
N LEU A 814 -12.41 -48.58 12.31
CA LEU A 814 -12.12 -47.31 11.63
C LEU A 814 -11.20 -46.38 12.45
N ARG A 815 -11.28 -46.44 13.78
CA ARG A 815 -10.54 -45.54 14.67
C ARG A 815 -9.02 -45.71 14.57
N THR A 816 -8.55 -46.93 14.29
CA THR A 816 -7.11 -47.26 14.23
C THR A 816 -6.61 -47.43 12.80
N ALA A 817 -7.47 -47.29 11.79
CA ALA A 817 -7.08 -47.42 10.38
C ALA A 817 -6.17 -46.28 9.94
N ASN A 818 -5.08 -46.62 9.25
CA ASN A 818 -4.14 -45.65 8.69
C ASN A 818 -4.67 -44.99 7.41
N ASN A 819 -5.24 -45.80 6.51
CA ASN A 819 -5.85 -45.32 5.26
C ASN A 819 -7.23 -45.94 5.08
N ILE A 820 -8.18 -45.14 4.57
CA ILE A 820 -9.54 -45.59 4.29
C ILE A 820 -9.90 -45.26 2.85
N ILE A 821 -9.72 -46.23 1.96
CA ILE A 821 -9.87 -46.03 0.52
C ILE A 821 -11.32 -46.30 0.11
N GLY A 822 -12.00 -45.28 -0.41
CA GLY A 822 -13.31 -45.43 -1.02
C GLY A 822 -13.20 -45.63 -2.53
N ALA A 823 -14.04 -46.51 -3.09
CA ALA A 823 -14.21 -46.64 -4.52
C ALA A 823 -15.66 -47.00 -4.88
N TYR A 824 -16.06 -46.73 -6.12
CA TYR A 824 -17.33 -47.21 -6.65
C TYR A 824 -17.06 -48.24 -7.75
N ASP A 825 -17.67 -49.41 -7.63
CA ASP A 825 -17.68 -50.44 -8.66
C ASP A 825 -18.95 -50.31 -9.52
N GLY A 826 -18.78 -49.76 -10.72
CA GLY A 826 -19.87 -49.52 -11.66
C GLY A 826 -20.38 -50.75 -12.38
N HIS A 827 -19.63 -51.86 -12.37
CA HIS A 827 -20.09 -53.12 -12.94
C HIS A 827 -21.12 -53.77 -12.01
N LYS A 828 -20.79 -53.88 -10.72
CA LYS A 828 -21.70 -54.46 -9.71
C LYS A 828 -22.64 -53.47 -9.05
N LYS A 829 -22.44 -52.18 -9.27
CA LYS A 829 -23.17 -51.06 -8.67
C LYS A 829 -23.07 -51.03 -7.14
N ILE A 830 -21.86 -51.18 -6.62
CA ILE A 830 -21.60 -51.27 -5.18
C ILE A 830 -20.56 -50.21 -4.76
N TYR A 831 -20.71 -49.68 -3.54
CA TYR A 831 -19.67 -48.87 -2.90
C TYR A 831 -18.67 -49.82 -2.26
N VAL A 832 -17.38 -49.65 -2.54
CA VAL A 832 -16.28 -50.45 -2.01
C VAL A 832 -15.49 -49.56 -1.04
N VAL A 833 -15.18 -50.08 0.14
CA VAL A 833 -14.32 -49.41 1.12
C VAL A 833 -13.23 -50.36 1.59
N SER A 834 -11.99 -49.89 1.59
CA SER A 834 -10.83 -50.64 2.08
C SER A 834 -10.26 -49.96 3.32
N LEU A 835 -10.29 -50.64 4.46
CA LEU A 835 -9.66 -50.22 5.71
C LEU A 835 -8.26 -50.81 5.75
N GLN A 836 -7.24 -49.98 5.92
CA GLN A 836 -5.84 -50.42 5.81
C GLN A 836 -5.01 -49.98 7.00
N GLY A 837 -4.20 -50.90 7.50
CA GLY A 837 -3.32 -50.70 8.66
C GLY A 837 -4.06 -50.51 9.99
N TYR A 838 -5.28 -51.01 10.15
CA TYR A 838 -5.97 -50.95 11.44
C TYR A 838 -5.39 -51.96 12.44
N ASP A 839 -5.48 -51.64 13.73
CA ASP A 839 -5.06 -52.55 14.80
C ASP A 839 -6.15 -53.62 15.00
N HIS A 840 -5.93 -54.79 14.41
CA HIS A 840 -6.81 -55.96 14.56
C HIS A 840 -6.77 -56.60 15.96
N THR A 841 -5.87 -56.15 16.84
CA THR A 841 -5.76 -56.59 18.25
C THR A 841 -6.30 -55.57 19.25
N ASP A 842 -6.87 -54.46 18.77
CA ASP A 842 -7.44 -53.42 19.64
C ASP A 842 -8.54 -54.01 20.54
N ALA A 843 -8.51 -53.66 21.83
CA ALA A 843 -9.43 -54.21 22.83
C ALA A 843 -10.92 -53.94 22.55
N SER A 844 -11.24 -52.99 21.66
CA SER A 844 -12.61 -52.73 21.20
C SER A 844 -13.11 -53.77 20.19
N ILE A 845 -12.21 -54.46 19.50
CA ILE A 845 -12.55 -55.57 18.61
C ILE A 845 -12.78 -56.81 19.47
N GLY A 846 -14.01 -57.32 19.47
CA GLY A 846 -14.39 -58.50 20.28
C GLY A 846 -13.63 -59.77 19.88
N SER A 847 -13.89 -60.89 20.57
CA SER A 847 -13.28 -62.20 20.28
C SER A 847 -13.77 -62.87 18.97
N GLU A 848 -14.39 -62.08 18.09
CA GLU A 848 -14.90 -62.53 16.80
C GLU A 848 -13.75 -62.80 15.84
N SER A 849 -13.49 -64.08 15.54
CA SER A 849 -12.47 -64.45 14.56
C SER A 849 -13.01 -64.24 13.14
N ILE A 850 -12.47 -63.24 12.45
CA ILE A 850 -12.63 -63.12 11.00
C ILE A 850 -11.51 -63.95 10.35
N PRO A 851 -11.83 -64.98 9.54
CA PRO A 851 -10.81 -65.81 8.91
C PRO A 851 -9.82 -64.98 8.10
N ASN A 852 -8.53 -65.18 8.35
CA ASN A 852 -7.43 -64.46 7.71
C ASN A 852 -7.50 -62.92 7.89
N GLU A 853 -8.13 -62.44 8.97
CA GLU A 853 -8.10 -61.02 9.30
C GLU A 853 -6.67 -60.58 9.60
N THR A 854 -6.20 -59.66 8.78
CA THR A 854 -4.96 -58.93 8.99
C THR A 854 -5.31 -57.50 9.40
N SER A 855 -4.34 -56.60 9.39
CA SER A 855 -4.58 -55.17 9.53
C SER A 855 -5.25 -54.51 8.31
N ASN A 856 -5.69 -55.30 7.30
CA ASN A 856 -6.32 -54.78 6.08
C ASN A 856 -7.58 -55.57 5.71
N ILE A 857 -8.64 -54.86 5.32
CA ILE A 857 -9.88 -55.48 4.87
C ILE A 857 -10.61 -54.60 3.86
N THR A 858 -11.18 -55.22 2.82
CA THR A 858 -12.01 -54.54 1.84
C THR A 858 -13.43 -55.07 1.91
N LEU A 859 -14.41 -54.18 1.95
CA LEU A 859 -15.84 -54.49 2.02
C LEU A 859 -16.61 -53.80 0.91
N ALA A 860 -17.79 -54.31 0.58
CA ALA A 860 -18.72 -53.56 -0.27
C ALA A 860 -20.14 -53.48 0.28
N TYR A 861 -20.73 -52.31 0.05
CA TYR A 861 -22.12 -51.98 0.30
C TYR A 861 -22.90 -51.99 -1.01
N SER A 862 -23.94 -52.83 -1.07
CA SER A 862 -24.84 -52.91 -2.22
C SER A 862 -26.04 -52.01 -2.01
N LEU A 863 -26.24 -51.10 -2.96
CA LEU A 863 -27.41 -50.22 -2.95
C LEU A 863 -28.71 -51.00 -3.19
N ASN A 864 -28.66 -52.09 -3.95
CA ASN A 864 -29.84 -52.89 -4.29
C ASN A 864 -30.38 -53.67 -3.09
N SER A 865 -29.48 -54.28 -2.31
CA SER A 865 -29.85 -55.06 -1.12
C SER A 865 -29.83 -54.22 0.17
N GLN A 866 -29.44 -52.94 0.09
CA GLN A 866 -29.29 -52.01 1.21
C GLN A 866 -28.43 -52.57 2.37
N GLY A 867 -27.40 -53.36 2.04
CA GLY A 867 -26.58 -54.06 3.01
C GLY A 867 -25.17 -54.35 2.51
N TRP A 868 -24.30 -54.73 3.44
CA TRP A 868 -22.92 -55.12 3.17
C TRP A 868 -22.87 -56.56 2.65
N THR A 869 -22.37 -56.77 1.44
CA THR A 869 -22.56 -58.02 0.70
C THR A 869 -21.36 -58.95 0.68
N SER A 870 -20.14 -58.43 0.83
CA SER A 870 -18.93 -59.26 0.74
C SER A 870 -17.74 -58.60 1.43
N ARG A 871 -16.81 -59.44 1.87
CA ARG A 871 -15.42 -59.09 2.17
C ARG A 871 -14.57 -59.54 0.98
N TYR A 872 -13.65 -58.70 0.53
CA TYR A 872 -12.77 -58.99 -0.60
C TYR A 872 -11.32 -59.07 -0.14
N SER A 873 -10.54 -59.94 -0.79
CA SER A 873 -9.12 -60.15 -0.49
C SER A 873 -8.20 -59.11 -1.13
N PHE A 874 -8.68 -58.32 -2.09
CA PHE A 874 -7.86 -57.27 -2.71
C PHE A 874 -7.79 -56.02 -1.82
N ILE A 875 -6.58 -55.47 -1.65
CA ILE A 875 -6.32 -54.22 -0.92
C ILE A 875 -5.80 -53.16 -1.91
N PRO A 876 -6.68 -52.30 -2.45
CA PRO A 876 -6.34 -51.30 -3.48
C PRO A 876 -5.63 -50.08 -2.90
N GLU A 877 -4.77 -49.42 -3.68
CA GLU A 877 -4.26 -48.08 -3.35
C GLU A 877 -5.30 -47.00 -3.65
N THR A 878 -6.06 -47.19 -4.74
CA THR A 878 -7.24 -46.40 -5.11
C THR A 878 -8.08 -47.20 -6.10
N GLY A 879 -9.31 -46.76 -6.35
CA GLY A 879 -10.22 -47.41 -7.29
C GLY A 879 -11.11 -46.41 -8.02
N VAL A 880 -11.38 -46.67 -9.29
CA VAL A 880 -12.20 -45.83 -10.16
C VAL A 880 -13.03 -46.69 -11.09
N SER A 881 -14.22 -46.22 -11.44
CA SER A 881 -15.02 -46.81 -12.51
C SER A 881 -15.02 -45.92 -13.74
N LEU A 882 -14.71 -46.49 -14.90
CA LEU A 882 -14.78 -45.83 -16.19
C LEU A 882 -15.58 -46.71 -17.16
N ASN A 883 -16.60 -46.17 -17.82
CA ASN A 883 -17.47 -46.90 -18.75
C ASN A 883 -18.04 -48.21 -18.17
N ASN A 884 -18.50 -48.18 -16.90
CA ASN A 884 -18.98 -49.34 -16.12
C ASN A 884 -17.96 -50.47 -15.93
N LYS A 885 -16.66 -50.21 -16.17
CA LYS A 885 -15.57 -51.11 -15.81
C LYS A 885 -14.91 -50.60 -14.55
N PHE A 886 -14.72 -51.49 -13.58
CA PHE A 886 -14.11 -51.16 -12.30
C PHE A 886 -12.61 -51.44 -12.35
N TYR A 887 -11.81 -50.43 -12.03
CA TYR A 887 -10.36 -50.50 -12.00
C TYR A 887 -9.84 -50.19 -10.61
N THR A 888 -8.78 -50.87 -10.21
CA THR A 888 -8.03 -50.58 -8.98
C THR A 888 -6.54 -50.50 -9.27
N PHE A 889 -5.82 -49.76 -8.45
CA PHE A 889 -4.39 -49.55 -8.61
C PHE A 889 -3.62 -50.28 -7.51
N LYS A 890 -2.48 -50.86 -7.88
CA LYS A 890 -1.53 -51.48 -6.95
C LYS A 890 -0.11 -51.37 -7.50
N ASN A 891 0.83 -50.84 -6.72
CA ASN A 891 2.23 -50.61 -7.08
C ASN A 891 2.37 -49.86 -8.42
N GLY A 892 1.53 -48.85 -8.64
CA GLY A 892 1.49 -48.06 -9.89
C GLY A 892 0.91 -48.78 -11.12
N LYS A 893 0.47 -50.04 -10.99
CA LYS A 893 -0.19 -50.79 -12.08
C LYS A 893 -1.71 -50.72 -11.97
N VAL A 894 -2.38 -50.75 -13.11
CA VAL A 894 -3.84 -50.75 -13.24
C VAL A 894 -4.36 -52.18 -13.38
N TYR A 895 -5.37 -52.54 -12.59
CA TYR A 895 -6.02 -53.84 -12.64
C TYR A 895 -7.51 -53.69 -12.92
N LEU A 896 -7.99 -54.40 -13.95
CA LEU A 896 -9.40 -54.48 -14.31
C LEU A 896 -10.08 -55.57 -13.48
N HIS A 897 -11.13 -55.22 -12.77
CA HIS A 897 -12.01 -56.17 -12.09
C HIS A 897 -13.09 -56.69 -13.06
N HIS A 898 -13.63 -57.87 -12.74
CA HIS A 898 -14.68 -58.54 -13.54
C HIS A 898 -14.25 -58.85 -14.98
N SER A 899 -12.96 -59.09 -15.21
CA SER A 899 -12.48 -59.59 -16.51
C SER A 899 -12.98 -61.01 -16.75
N ASN A 900 -13.44 -61.30 -17.96
CA ASN A 900 -13.85 -62.64 -18.39
C ASN A 900 -12.67 -63.51 -18.87
N THR A 901 -11.46 -62.94 -18.95
CA THR A 901 -10.26 -63.64 -19.43
C THR A 901 -9.26 -63.98 -18.32
N ALA A 902 -9.45 -63.44 -17.11
CA ALA A 902 -8.64 -63.75 -15.95
C ALA A 902 -9.35 -64.80 -15.08
N ASN A 903 -8.57 -65.68 -14.44
CA ASN A 903 -9.11 -66.60 -13.45
C ASN A 903 -9.79 -65.81 -12.31
N ARG A 904 -10.91 -66.33 -11.80
CA ARG A 904 -11.60 -65.77 -10.64
C ARG A 904 -10.66 -65.79 -9.42
N ASN A 905 -10.89 -64.87 -8.48
CA ASN A 905 -10.09 -64.69 -7.26
C ASN A 905 -8.59 -64.44 -7.49
N ASN A 906 -8.19 -64.03 -8.69
CA ASN A 906 -6.87 -63.47 -8.93
C ASN A 906 -6.90 -61.96 -8.79
N PHE A 907 -6.24 -61.45 -7.76
CA PHE A 907 -6.10 -60.03 -7.51
C PHE A 907 -4.63 -59.66 -7.46
N TYR A 908 -4.23 -58.68 -8.28
CA TYR A 908 -2.86 -58.18 -8.32
C TYR A 908 -1.80 -59.24 -8.63
N GLY A 909 -2.18 -60.29 -9.38
CA GLY A 909 -1.30 -61.41 -9.73
C GLY A 909 -1.23 -62.51 -8.66
N VAL A 910 -1.93 -62.35 -7.53
CA VAL A 910 -2.02 -63.34 -6.45
C VAL A 910 -3.33 -64.10 -6.59
N ALA A 911 -3.24 -65.41 -6.82
CA ALA A 911 -4.40 -66.29 -6.85
C ALA A 911 -4.85 -66.63 -5.43
N GLY A 912 -6.11 -66.33 -5.11
CA GLY A 912 -6.79 -66.78 -3.89
C GLY A 912 -7.72 -67.96 -4.15
N HIS A 913 -8.21 -68.58 -3.07
CA HIS A 913 -9.22 -69.62 -3.15
C HIS A 913 -10.63 -69.00 -3.16
N SER A 914 -11.57 -69.73 -3.75
CA SER A 914 -12.99 -69.39 -3.66
C SER A 914 -13.52 -69.97 -2.36
N GLU A 915 -13.99 -69.11 -1.47
CA GLU A 915 -14.55 -69.54 -0.18
C GLU A 915 -15.91 -68.90 0.02
N VAL A 916 -16.90 -69.72 0.40
CA VAL A 916 -18.23 -69.28 0.77
C VAL A 916 -18.64 -69.97 2.07
N GLN A 917 -19.17 -69.19 3.01
CA GLN A 917 -19.73 -69.73 4.24
C GLN A 917 -21.23 -69.50 4.25
N ILE A 918 -21.98 -70.58 4.38
CA ILE A 918 -23.44 -70.57 4.44
C ILE A 918 -23.86 -70.94 5.86
N ILE A 919 -24.89 -70.25 6.36
CA ILE A 919 -25.60 -70.60 7.58
C ILE A 919 -26.97 -71.10 7.15
N PHE A 920 -27.21 -72.39 7.27
CA PHE A 920 -28.52 -73.00 7.06
C PHE A 920 -29.33 -72.84 8.33
N ASN A 921 -30.44 -72.12 8.25
CA ASN A 921 -31.28 -71.77 9.39
C ASN A 921 -32.69 -71.33 8.94
N ASP A 922 -33.39 -72.20 8.20
CA ASP A 922 -34.70 -71.86 7.61
C ASP A 922 -35.76 -71.56 8.69
N ASN A 923 -35.59 -72.10 9.90
CA ASN A 923 -36.38 -71.70 11.07
C ASN A 923 -35.55 -71.76 12.37
N PRO A 924 -35.15 -70.61 12.93
CA PRO A 924 -34.26 -70.53 14.09
C PRO A 924 -34.85 -71.06 15.40
N SER A 925 -36.15 -71.35 15.44
CA SER A 925 -36.80 -71.91 16.63
C SER A 925 -36.75 -73.44 16.69
N PHE A 926 -36.36 -74.12 15.61
CA PHE A 926 -36.36 -75.58 15.54
C PHE A 926 -34.95 -76.15 15.58
N VAL A 927 -34.75 -77.16 16.43
CA VAL A 927 -33.53 -77.99 16.39
C VAL A 927 -33.62 -78.92 15.19
N SER A 928 -32.59 -78.91 14.34
CA SER A 928 -32.51 -79.72 13.14
C SER A 928 -31.39 -80.75 13.24
N ASP A 929 -31.66 -81.95 12.75
CA ASP A 929 -30.71 -83.04 12.55
C ASP A 929 -30.18 -82.94 11.12
N TRP A 930 -28.97 -82.39 10.98
CA TRP A 930 -28.32 -82.14 9.70
C TRP A 930 -27.60 -83.39 9.24
N LEU A 931 -28.04 -83.98 8.12
CA LEU A 931 -27.56 -85.29 7.67
C LEU A 931 -26.59 -85.22 6.49
N ALA A 932 -26.81 -84.30 5.56
CA ALA A 932 -25.97 -84.19 4.38
C ALA A 932 -25.83 -82.73 3.92
N LEU A 933 -24.72 -82.46 3.26
CA LEU A 933 -24.52 -81.27 2.42
C LEU A 933 -24.62 -81.70 0.95
N ASN A 934 -25.10 -80.80 0.11
CA ASN A 934 -24.99 -80.96 -1.34
C ASN A 934 -24.53 -79.67 -2.01
N TYR A 935 -23.87 -79.79 -3.15
CA TYR A 935 -23.57 -78.65 -4.00
C TYR A 935 -23.72 -78.97 -5.50
N GLU A 936 -24.05 -77.94 -6.26
CA GLU A 936 -24.09 -77.94 -7.73
C GLU A 936 -23.09 -76.89 -8.23
N GLY A 937 -22.17 -77.27 -9.12
CA GLY A 937 -21.16 -76.33 -9.56
C GLY A 937 -19.95 -76.93 -10.24
N THR A 938 -18.90 -76.11 -10.37
CA THR A 938 -17.58 -76.57 -10.82
C THR A 938 -17.01 -77.61 -9.86
N THR A 939 -16.27 -78.58 -10.37
CA THR A 939 -15.67 -79.63 -9.54
C THR A 939 -14.59 -79.06 -8.59
N GLY A 940 -14.32 -79.75 -7.49
CA GLY A 940 -13.23 -79.40 -6.56
C GLY A 940 -13.60 -78.53 -5.36
N TRP A 941 -14.90 -78.36 -5.06
CA TRP A 941 -15.32 -77.79 -3.78
C TRP A 941 -15.15 -78.82 -2.65
N THR A 942 -14.60 -78.37 -1.53
CA THR A 942 -14.48 -79.12 -0.27
C THR A 942 -15.26 -78.39 0.83
N ALA A 943 -15.83 -79.14 1.79
CA ALA A 943 -16.41 -78.54 2.99
C ALA A 943 -15.32 -78.46 4.07
N SER A 944 -14.67 -77.30 4.19
CA SER A 944 -13.49 -77.12 5.05
C SER A 944 -13.82 -76.86 6.52
N GLU A 945 -15.07 -76.53 6.84
CA GLU A 945 -15.55 -76.29 8.20
C GLU A 945 -17.05 -76.61 8.24
N ILE A 946 -17.48 -77.43 9.20
CA ILE A 946 -18.89 -77.73 9.47
C ILE A 946 -19.10 -77.58 10.97
N ILE A 947 -19.99 -76.69 11.39
CA ILE A 947 -20.27 -76.39 12.79
C ILE A 947 -21.78 -76.47 13.03
N GLY A 948 -22.19 -77.30 13.98
CA GLY A 948 -23.53 -77.30 14.59
C GLY A 948 -23.47 -76.65 15.99
N GLU A 949 -24.49 -75.87 16.36
CA GLU A 949 -24.51 -75.12 17.63
C GLU A 949 -24.44 -75.99 18.89
N GLN A 950 -24.97 -77.23 18.86
CA GLN A 950 -25.12 -78.08 20.05
C GLN A 950 -24.05 -79.17 20.21
N ASP A 951 -22.91 -79.07 19.51
CA ASP A 951 -21.80 -80.05 19.59
C ASP A 951 -21.37 -80.35 21.05
N SER A 952 -21.37 -79.33 21.92
CA SER A 952 -20.96 -79.45 23.32
C SER A 952 -21.98 -80.08 24.27
N ALA A 953 -23.28 -80.12 23.92
CA ALA A 953 -24.33 -80.67 24.80
C ALA A 953 -24.54 -82.19 24.61
N TYR A 954 -24.23 -82.71 23.41
CA TYR A 954 -24.40 -84.12 23.04
C TYR A 954 -23.06 -84.86 22.86
N ASN A 955 -21.94 -84.25 23.24
CA ASN A 955 -20.57 -84.77 23.07
C ASN A 955 -20.25 -85.21 21.63
N ILE A 956 -20.90 -84.61 20.63
CA ILE A 956 -20.53 -84.80 19.24
C ILE A 956 -19.35 -83.85 18.99
N THR A 957 -18.29 -84.37 18.37
CA THR A 957 -17.07 -83.61 18.06
C THR A 957 -16.59 -83.99 16.67
N ASN A 958 -15.64 -83.25 16.08
CA ASN A 958 -15.05 -83.57 14.78
C ASN A 958 -16.08 -83.75 13.64
N VAL A 959 -17.06 -82.85 13.57
CA VAL A 959 -18.08 -82.85 12.50
C VAL A 959 -17.41 -82.61 11.14
N ARG A 960 -17.55 -83.57 10.23
CA ARG A 960 -16.94 -83.58 8.89
C ARG A 960 -17.86 -84.26 7.88
N LEU A 961 -17.44 -84.29 6.61
CA LEU A 961 -18.04 -85.19 5.64
C LEU A 961 -17.42 -86.58 5.79
N LEU A 962 -18.23 -87.63 5.67
CA LEU A 962 -17.76 -89.01 5.74
C LEU A 962 -16.79 -89.28 4.59
N ASP A 963 -15.51 -89.41 4.93
CA ASP A 963 -14.44 -89.84 4.05
C ASP A 963 -14.27 -91.37 4.08
N SER A 964 -13.49 -91.92 3.16
CA SER A 964 -13.12 -93.34 3.14
C SER A 964 -11.61 -93.47 3.25
N GLU A 965 -11.11 -94.62 3.71
CA GLU A 965 -9.67 -94.89 3.80
C GLU A 965 -8.97 -95.00 2.43
N ASP A 966 -9.72 -94.93 1.32
CA ASP A 966 -9.16 -94.89 -0.02
C ASP A 966 -8.60 -93.49 -0.30
N SER A 967 -7.33 -93.44 -0.73
CA SER A 967 -6.48 -92.25 -0.79
C SER A 967 -6.88 -91.11 -1.74
N ASN A 968 -8.13 -91.05 -2.21
CA ASN A 968 -8.66 -90.00 -3.10
C ASN A 968 -10.16 -89.67 -2.89
N PHE A 969 -10.79 -90.06 -1.77
CA PHE A 969 -12.21 -89.77 -1.52
C PHE A 969 -12.40 -88.63 -0.49
N ASP A 970 -12.57 -87.40 -0.97
CA ASP A 970 -12.79 -86.20 -0.14
C ASP A 970 -14.23 -86.06 0.42
N GLY A 971 -14.95 -87.17 0.59
CA GLY A 971 -16.30 -87.21 1.17
C GLY A 971 -17.45 -86.75 0.27
N TRP A 972 -17.19 -86.49 -1.02
CA TRP A 972 -18.19 -86.09 -2.01
C TRP A 972 -18.45 -87.16 -3.06
N PHE A 973 -19.71 -87.49 -3.32
CA PHE A 973 -20.12 -88.35 -4.43
C PHE A 973 -21.17 -87.67 -5.32
N LEU A 974 -21.07 -87.89 -6.63
CA LEU A 974 -22.00 -87.30 -7.59
C LEU A 974 -23.27 -88.16 -7.68
N LYS A 975 -24.43 -87.56 -7.42
CA LYS A 975 -25.75 -88.18 -7.54
C LYS A 975 -26.73 -87.18 -8.14
N GLU A 976 -27.48 -87.58 -9.17
CA GLU A 976 -28.54 -86.76 -9.79
C GLU A 976 -28.08 -85.36 -10.26
N GLY A 977 -26.81 -85.22 -10.66
CA GLY A 977 -26.24 -83.95 -11.12
C GLY A 977 -25.75 -83.02 -10.00
N LYS A 978 -25.82 -83.44 -8.73
CA LYS A 978 -25.28 -82.72 -7.57
C LYS A 978 -24.22 -83.55 -6.85
N TYR A 979 -23.25 -82.90 -6.23
CA TYR A 979 -22.35 -83.54 -5.29
C TYR A 979 -23.03 -83.62 -3.93
N HIS A 980 -23.08 -84.80 -3.33
CA HIS A 980 -23.61 -85.04 -1.98
C HIS A 980 -22.48 -85.49 -1.06
N GLY A 981 -22.49 -85.02 0.17
CA GLY A 981 -21.57 -85.43 1.22
C GLY A 981 -22.36 -85.67 2.50
N SER A 982 -22.24 -86.88 3.04
CA SER A 982 -22.89 -87.25 4.30
C SER A 982 -22.15 -86.58 5.46
N ILE A 983 -22.85 -85.81 6.29
CA ILE A 983 -22.29 -85.24 7.50
C ILE A 983 -22.16 -86.37 8.52
N VAL A 984 -21.00 -86.48 9.16
CA VAL A 984 -20.74 -87.35 10.30
C VAL A 984 -20.06 -86.58 11.41
N GLY A 985 -20.50 -86.83 12.64
CA GLY A 985 -19.79 -86.41 13.84
C GLY A 985 -19.16 -87.61 14.52
N THR A 986 -18.32 -87.36 15.50
CA THR A 986 -17.65 -88.40 16.29
C THR A 986 -18.14 -88.28 17.74
N GLN A 987 -18.66 -89.37 18.29
CA GLN A 987 -19.17 -89.44 19.66
C GLN A 987 -18.38 -90.44 20.51
N PRO A 988 -18.32 -90.28 21.84
CA PRO A 988 -17.74 -91.27 22.75
C PRO A 988 -18.36 -92.66 22.58
N VAL A 989 -17.52 -93.70 22.59
CA VAL A 989 -18.00 -95.08 22.75
C VAL A 989 -18.26 -95.32 24.24
N TYR A 990 -19.47 -95.79 24.56
CA TYR A 990 -19.85 -96.14 25.91
C TYR A 990 -19.88 -97.65 26.08
N ILE A 991 -19.23 -98.15 27.14
CA ILE A 991 -19.29 -99.54 27.58
C ILE A 991 -20.04 -99.63 28.91
N ILE A 992 -20.60 -100.80 29.19
CA ILE A 992 -21.15 -101.10 30.51
C ILE A 992 -20.02 -100.98 31.53
N GLN A 993 -20.23 -100.22 32.60
CA GLN A 993 -19.27 -100.09 33.67
C GLN A 993 -18.93 -101.48 34.24
N PRO A 994 -17.68 -101.95 34.13
CA PRO A 994 -17.32 -103.28 34.58
C PRO A 994 -17.63 -103.44 36.08
N GLY A 995 -18.41 -104.47 36.43
CA GLY A 995 -18.81 -104.76 37.82
C GLY A 995 -20.04 -103.98 38.33
N SER A 996 -20.76 -103.26 37.48
CA SER A 996 -21.99 -102.55 37.86
C SER A 996 -23.25 -103.42 37.82
N SER A 997 -24.26 -103.03 38.60
CA SER A 997 -25.61 -103.61 38.61
C SER A 997 -26.60 -102.68 37.91
N ILE A 998 -27.71 -103.23 37.43
CA ILE A 998 -28.82 -102.47 36.82
C ILE A 998 -29.28 -101.37 37.79
N GLY A 999 -29.33 -100.13 37.30
CA GLY A 999 -29.82 -98.97 38.03
C GLY A 999 -31.32 -99.01 38.28
N SER A 1000 -31.83 -98.07 39.09
CA SER A 1000 -33.28 -97.93 39.37
C SER A 1000 -34.11 -97.53 38.15
N ASP A 1001 -33.45 -97.10 37.08
CA ASP A 1001 -34.01 -96.77 35.78
C ASP A 1001 -34.06 -97.98 34.82
N GLY A 1002 -33.56 -99.15 35.24
CA GLY A 1002 -33.59 -100.39 34.46
C GLY A 1002 -32.44 -100.54 33.47
N PHE A 1003 -31.46 -99.64 33.47
CA PHE A 1003 -30.30 -99.69 32.57
C PHE A 1003 -28.99 -99.94 33.34
N TYR A 1004 -28.00 -100.54 32.68
CA TYR A 1004 -26.65 -100.63 33.25
C TYR A 1004 -25.97 -99.26 33.16
N PRO A 1005 -25.27 -98.79 34.21
CA PRO A 1005 -24.52 -97.55 34.12
C PRO A 1005 -23.40 -97.69 33.09
N LEU A 1006 -23.33 -96.72 32.19
CA LEU A 1006 -22.38 -96.67 31.09
C LEU A 1006 -21.21 -95.76 31.46
N ILE A 1007 -19.99 -96.21 31.20
CA ILE A 1007 -18.78 -95.38 31.24
C ILE A 1007 -18.19 -95.27 29.84
N GLN A 1008 -17.50 -94.18 29.56
CA GLN A 1008 -16.77 -94.04 28.30
C GLN A 1008 -15.63 -95.06 28.23
N ASP A 1009 -15.50 -95.74 27.09
CA ASP A 1009 -14.42 -96.69 26.81
C ASP A 1009 -13.11 -95.96 26.48
N GLY A 1010 -12.43 -95.50 27.53
CA GLY A 1010 -11.18 -94.72 27.39
C GLY A 1010 -11.39 -93.47 26.53
N SER A 1011 -10.52 -93.27 25.54
CA SER A 1011 -10.64 -92.21 24.53
C SER A 1011 -11.24 -92.71 23.21
N ASN A 1012 -11.85 -93.90 23.18
CA ASN A 1012 -12.43 -94.45 21.97
C ASN A 1012 -13.67 -93.66 21.56
N THR A 1013 -13.78 -93.44 20.26
CA THR A 1013 -14.89 -92.71 19.65
C THR A 1013 -15.41 -93.48 18.44
N GLN A 1014 -16.66 -93.24 18.07
CA GLN A 1014 -17.29 -93.82 16.89
C GLN A 1014 -17.98 -92.73 16.07
N ASP A 1015 -18.00 -92.90 14.75
CA ASP A 1015 -18.73 -91.99 13.88
C ASP A 1015 -20.25 -92.20 14.04
N ILE A 1016 -20.97 -91.09 14.17
CA ILE A 1016 -22.44 -91.01 14.18
C ILE A 1016 -22.89 -90.19 12.98
N SER A 1017 -23.99 -90.61 12.35
CA SER A 1017 -24.55 -89.88 11.22
C SER A 1017 -25.16 -88.55 11.66
N GLY A 1018 -24.76 -87.48 10.97
CA GLY A 1018 -25.27 -86.13 11.14
C GLY A 1018 -24.72 -85.34 12.33
N THR A 1019 -25.21 -84.11 12.45
CA THR A 1019 -24.99 -83.23 13.62
C THR A 1019 -26.30 -82.51 13.98
N LYS A 1020 -26.47 -82.11 15.24
CA LYS A 1020 -27.69 -81.45 15.73
C LYS A 1020 -27.46 -79.97 16.03
N GLY A 1021 -28.44 -79.13 15.72
CA GLY A 1021 -28.42 -77.72 16.14
C GLY A 1021 -29.52 -76.87 15.50
N PHE A 1022 -29.70 -75.65 16.01
CA PHE A 1022 -30.64 -74.69 15.43
C PHE A 1022 -30.18 -74.16 14.06
N PHE A 1023 -28.88 -74.13 13.83
CA PHE A 1023 -28.30 -73.83 12.54
C PHE A 1023 -27.14 -74.77 12.21
N LEU A 1024 -26.86 -74.91 10.91
CA LEU A 1024 -25.64 -75.51 10.41
C LEU A 1024 -24.82 -74.43 9.70
N LYS A 1025 -23.59 -74.23 10.16
CA LYS A 1025 -22.64 -73.33 9.52
C LYS A 1025 -21.63 -74.17 8.75
N ALA A 1026 -21.66 -74.07 7.43
CA ALA A 1026 -20.76 -74.82 6.54
C ALA A 1026 -19.93 -73.86 5.68
N ARG A 1027 -18.61 -74.08 5.65
CA ARG A 1027 -17.67 -73.38 4.76
C ARG A 1027 -17.29 -74.29 3.60
N PHE A 1028 -17.55 -73.82 2.40
CA PHE A 1028 -17.12 -74.45 1.17
C PHE A 1028 -15.91 -73.71 0.61
N LYS A 1029 -14.90 -74.46 0.18
CA LYS A 1029 -13.66 -73.95 -0.40
C LYS A 1029 -13.36 -74.65 -1.71
N ASN A 1030 -13.02 -73.90 -2.75
CA ASN A 1030 -12.47 -74.43 -4.00
C ASN A 1030 -11.06 -73.88 -4.23
N THR A 1031 -10.09 -74.76 -4.35
CA THR A 1031 -8.67 -74.41 -4.56
C THR A 1031 -8.31 -74.23 -6.02
N SER A 1032 -9.12 -74.76 -6.94
CA SER A 1032 -8.90 -74.71 -8.39
C SER A 1032 -9.66 -73.53 -8.99
N THR A 1033 -8.98 -72.40 -9.21
CA THR A 1033 -9.62 -71.23 -9.79
C THR A 1033 -9.72 -71.30 -11.31
N SER A 1034 -10.89 -71.00 -11.86
CA SER A 1034 -11.11 -70.91 -13.31
C SER A 1034 -11.74 -69.58 -13.72
N VAL A 1035 -11.89 -69.32 -15.02
CA VAL A 1035 -12.58 -68.11 -15.52
C VAL A 1035 -14.08 -68.08 -15.18
N CYS A 1036 -14.67 -69.24 -14.89
CA CYS A 1036 -16.09 -69.41 -14.56
C CYS A 1036 -16.26 -70.37 -13.37
N GLU A 1037 -16.83 -69.90 -12.28
CA GLU A 1037 -17.17 -70.72 -11.12
C GLU A 1037 -18.64 -70.50 -10.79
N LEU A 1038 -19.39 -71.60 -10.72
CA LEU A 1038 -20.77 -71.65 -10.26
C LEU A 1038 -20.78 -72.50 -8.99
N ALA A 1039 -21.52 -72.05 -7.98
CA ALA A 1039 -21.75 -72.81 -6.76
C ALA A 1039 -23.17 -72.53 -6.27
N ALA A 1040 -23.99 -73.57 -6.21
CA ALA A 1040 -25.22 -73.65 -5.44
C ALA A 1040 -25.00 -74.69 -4.34
N VAL A 1041 -25.50 -74.42 -3.14
CA VAL A 1041 -25.33 -75.31 -1.99
C VAL A 1041 -26.68 -75.59 -1.35
N GLY A 1042 -26.81 -76.77 -0.76
CA GLY A 1042 -27.99 -77.20 -0.01
C GLY A 1042 -27.58 -78.09 1.15
N SER A 1043 -28.53 -78.33 2.04
CA SER A 1043 -28.38 -79.32 3.11
C SER A 1043 -29.67 -80.11 3.24
N GLU A 1044 -29.54 -81.39 3.56
CA GLU A 1044 -30.64 -82.27 3.91
C GLU A 1044 -30.67 -82.43 5.43
N TYR A 1045 -31.82 -82.12 6.03
CA TYR A 1045 -32.01 -82.19 7.47
C TYR A 1045 -33.44 -82.59 7.81
N TYR A 1046 -33.63 -83.11 9.02
CA TYR A 1046 -34.95 -83.31 9.61
C TYR A 1046 -35.11 -82.40 10.82
N ILE A 1047 -36.31 -81.86 11.02
CA ILE A 1047 -36.62 -81.13 12.25
C ILE A 1047 -36.76 -82.15 13.38
N SER A 1048 -35.90 -82.07 14.39
CA SER A 1048 -35.95 -82.93 15.57
C SER A 1048 -37.20 -82.57 16.37
N GLN A 1049 -38.26 -83.36 16.21
CA GLN A 1049 -39.44 -83.29 17.06
C GLN A 1049 -39.15 -84.06 18.35
N THR A 1050 -38.71 -83.34 19.37
CA THR A 1050 -38.71 -83.80 20.76
C THR A 1050 -39.29 -82.73 21.64
#